data_AF-A0AA47M8Z4-F1
#
_entry.id   AF-A0AA47M8Z4-F1
#
_cell.length_a   1.000
_cell.length_b   1.000
_cell.length_c   1.000
_cell.angle_alpha   90.00
_cell.angle_beta   90.00
_cell.angle_gamma   90.00
#
_symmetry.space_group_name_H-M   'P 1'
#
loop_
_entity.id
_entity.type
_entity.pdbx_description
1 polymer ?
#
loop_
_entity_poly.entity_id
_entity_poly.type
_entity_poly.pdbx_seq_one_letter_code
_entity_poly.pdbx_strand_id
1 'polypeptide(L)'
;MAPLSAAEKQRRYRARRDVDHERRQQYLNKEKERWRKDIDEGRKKKVSDLSEREKRAVRKKWRERKRKLRKNDRARTTFQQNVVGKRNARQGRRRLQNNIEELKALLEREKRKKEKYKKRCQRLAGGKKSPRSKVDALLRNQRVNNTIRKRLLLQELIIEDIRNKYRNTKKEREKQIIAKATTGKIIKKYRLQRAAQATLGFSKKRCHRPDARLMTYERKKNNRLPAECKQKVKAFFLRDDVSRMTTGRKQTVTQKKKKKQKRLLTDTIKNLHQKFLSENEHQVSYSCFCTLRPFWVVVPTEADRETCQCKTHENLQFMANTLYSQGLSATKNLEEMVDATMCDPKSKLCAYGECKDCVYSTHTMLRAPENTEIALTKWSLEDNAKVNDGEESGKRSTITVKKNVVTTEDELVSEFHDRLFRFRRHIFNIRWQYGAYRQLRVNLRSNECLLHVDFSENYSCKYSQEIQSVHFGGSHQQATLHTGVLYTAAEQSPVTFCSISPSRRHDPPAIWAHLDPVLDMVRERYPLINRLHVFSDGPATQYKQKGNFYLISKEPFKKGFKDISWNFFEASHGKGAPDGVGGTLKRSADQIVRHGGDIPNAEAMLHQLRSAGTSVELFFVGEGDVERKVQEMMEVPPLVPVKGTMKIHQIISFSPGTIKYRDITCLCQADKGVLDCACYGIKEVSLGEEASLQCTEEPSRPEAIMKENIGQWCIVKYDGEPYPGIILEVEEDVRVKCMHKNGINKFYWPGPREDISWYRDDQIVCLMKEPQALNKRSVQLEKEVWKFLENLGCWSDK
;
A
#
# COMPACT_ATOMS: atom_id res chain seq x y z
N MET A 1 39.39 5.58 -53.13
CA MET A 1 38.07 5.83 -52.50
C MET A 1 37.15 4.67 -52.84
N ALA A 2 36.49 4.05 -51.85
CA ALA A 2 35.62 2.90 -52.11
C ALA A 2 34.39 3.29 -52.96
N PRO A 3 33.97 2.46 -53.93
CA PRO A 3 32.80 2.77 -54.75
C PRO A 3 31.53 2.77 -53.90
N LEU A 4 30.72 3.84 -54.05
CA LEU A 4 29.46 3.97 -53.33
C LEU A 4 28.51 2.81 -53.67
N SER A 5 27.89 2.23 -52.65
CA SER A 5 26.87 1.18 -52.84
C SER A 5 25.71 1.68 -53.69
N ALA A 6 25.05 0.78 -54.42
CA ALA A 6 23.91 1.13 -55.26
C ALA A 6 22.80 1.82 -54.45
N ALA A 7 22.54 1.35 -53.22
CA ALA A 7 21.56 1.95 -52.31
C ALA A 7 21.93 3.38 -51.90
N GLU A 8 23.23 3.66 -51.71
CA GLU A 8 23.71 4.98 -51.31
C GLU A 8 23.74 5.96 -52.48
N LYS A 9 24.12 5.49 -53.69
CA LYS A 9 23.97 6.26 -54.94
C LYS A 9 22.50 6.67 -55.13
N GLN A 10 21.56 5.76 -54.90
CA GLN A 10 20.13 6.02 -55.05
C GLN A 10 19.58 6.97 -53.98
N ARG A 11 20.06 6.91 -52.72
CA ARG A 11 19.73 7.90 -51.69
C ARG A 11 20.23 9.30 -52.05
N ARG A 12 21.48 9.42 -52.52
CA ARG A 12 22.05 10.71 -52.94
C ARG A 12 21.31 11.29 -54.14
N TYR A 13 20.92 10.45 -55.09
CA TYR A 13 20.05 10.86 -56.21
C TYR A 13 18.69 11.39 -55.72
N ARG A 14 18.00 10.68 -54.83
CA ARG A 14 16.72 11.14 -54.24
C ARG A 14 16.88 12.46 -53.48
N ALA A 15 17.94 12.59 -52.69
CA ALA A 15 18.23 13.82 -51.96
C ALA A 15 18.46 15.01 -52.92
N ARG A 16 19.22 14.83 -54.00
CA ARG A 16 19.41 15.89 -55.01
C ARG A 16 18.12 16.24 -55.74
N ARG A 17 17.30 15.26 -56.10
CA ARG A 17 16.00 15.47 -56.73
C ARG A 17 15.03 16.22 -55.81
N ASP A 18 15.02 15.89 -54.51
CA ASP A 18 14.05 16.45 -53.57
C ASP A 18 14.42 17.87 -53.08
N VAL A 19 15.67 18.30 -53.26
CA VAL A 19 16.15 19.67 -52.99
C VAL A 19 15.69 20.64 -54.09
N ASP A 20 15.58 20.18 -55.33
CA ASP A 20 15.09 20.97 -56.47
C ASP A 20 13.55 20.87 -56.55
N HIS A 21 12.87 21.98 -56.32
CA HIS A 21 11.42 22.02 -56.21
C HIS A 21 10.72 21.63 -57.53
N GLU A 22 11.25 22.05 -58.69
CA GLU A 22 10.66 21.73 -59.99
C GLU A 22 10.85 20.27 -60.36
N ARG A 23 12.06 19.73 -60.20
CA ARG A 23 12.33 18.31 -60.45
C ARG A 23 11.53 17.40 -59.53
N ARG A 24 11.32 17.80 -58.28
CA ARG A 24 10.46 17.08 -57.35
C ARG A 24 8.99 17.09 -57.81
N GLN A 25 8.49 18.24 -58.26
CA GLN A 25 7.12 18.39 -58.77
C GLN A 25 6.90 17.51 -60.01
N GLN A 26 7.83 17.52 -60.97
CA GLN A 26 7.77 16.70 -62.17
C GLN A 26 7.80 15.20 -61.85
N TYR A 27 8.61 14.78 -60.88
CA TYR A 27 8.62 13.38 -60.42
C TYR A 27 7.28 12.97 -59.80
N LEU A 28 6.69 13.82 -58.96
CA LEU A 28 5.40 13.54 -58.33
C LEU A 28 4.28 13.47 -59.37
N ASN A 29 4.30 14.31 -60.39
CA ASN A 29 3.32 14.25 -61.49
C ASN A 29 3.46 12.95 -62.29
N LYS A 30 4.68 12.54 -62.64
CA LYS A 30 4.94 11.24 -63.29
C LYS A 30 4.52 10.04 -62.44
N GLU A 31 4.66 10.11 -61.11
CA GLU A 31 4.15 9.06 -60.22
C GLU A 31 2.61 9.05 -60.15
N LYS A 32 1.96 10.21 -60.13
CA LYS A 32 0.50 10.31 -60.17
C LYS A 32 -0.06 9.72 -61.46
N GLU A 33 0.56 10.01 -62.61
CA GLU A 33 0.18 9.44 -63.91
C GLU A 33 0.36 7.93 -63.95
N ARG A 34 1.50 7.41 -63.45
CA ARG A 34 1.69 5.95 -63.33
C ARG A 34 0.67 5.31 -62.41
N TRP A 35 0.35 5.96 -61.29
CA TRP A 35 -0.64 5.43 -60.36
C TRP A 35 -2.04 5.40 -60.96
N ARG A 36 -2.41 6.41 -61.77
CA ARG A 36 -3.66 6.40 -62.54
C ARG A 36 -3.67 5.27 -63.56
N LYS A 37 -2.59 5.12 -64.33
CA LYS A 37 -2.44 4.03 -65.31
C LYS A 37 -2.52 2.64 -64.66
N ASP A 38 -1.91 2.46 -63.48
CA ASP A 38 -2.00 1.21 -62.71
C ASP A 38 -3.41 0.91 -62.18
N ILE A 39 -4.26 1.93 -61.99
CA ILE A 39 -5.68 1.76 -61.63
C ILE A 39 -6.50 1.37 -62.85
N ASP A 40 -6.28 2.07 -63.98
CA ASP A 40 -7.01 1.81 -65.22
C ASP A 40 -6.66 0.41 -65.79
N GLU A 41 -5.42 -0.04 -65.61
CA GLU A 41 -4.95 -1.39 -65.93
C GLU A 41 -5.31 -2.45 -64.85
N GLY A 42 -6.03 -2.08 -63.78
CA GLY A 42 -6.50 -2.98 -62.73
C GLY A 42 -5.42 -3.54 -61.77
N ARG A 43 -4.16 -3.11 -61.90
CA ARG A 43 -3.04 -3.55 -61.04
C ARG A 43 -3.09 -2.99 -59.62
N LYS A 44 -3.83 -1.89 -59.39
CA LYS A 44 -4.10 -1.31 -58.07
C LYS A 44 -5.58 -0.98 -57.91
N LYS A 45 -6.16 -1.33 -56.76
CA LYS A 45 -7.54 -0.99 -56.40
C LYS A 45 -7.59 0.25 -55.48
N LYS A 46 -8.60 1.11 -55.63
CA LYS A 46 -8.82 2.19 -54.66
C LYS A 46 -9.28 1.61 -53.32
N VAL A 47 -9.03 2.32 -52.23
CA VAL A 47 -9.38 1.84 -50.88
C VAL A 47 -10.90 1.67 -50.69
N SER A 48 -11.71 2.43 -51.44
CA SER A 48 -13.17 2.27 -51.50
C SER A 48 -13.58 0.88 -52.02
N ASP A 49 -12.84 0.37 -52.99
CA ASP A 49 -13.18 -0.80 -53.81
C ASP A 49 -12.55 -2.10 -53.25
N LEU A 50 -11.93 -2.01 -52.07
CA LEU A 50 -11.36 -3.14 -51.33
C LEU A 50 -12.40 -3.77 -50.42
N SER A 51 -12.30 -5.10 -50.20
CA SER A 51 -13.12 -5.79 -49.21
C SER A 51 -12.82 -5.29 -47.79
N GLU A 52 -13.75 -5.47 -46.84
CA GLU A 52 -13.55 -5.02 -45.45
C GLU A 52 -12.30 -5.64 -44.79
N ARG A 53 -11.95 -6.88 -45.15
CA ARG A 53 -10.74 -7.56 -44.66
C ARG A 53 -9.46 -6.88 -45.19
N GLU A 54 -9.45 -6.49 -46.45
CA GLU A 54 -8.33 -5.77 -47.08
C GLU A 54 -8.23 -4.32 -46.57
N LYS A 55 -9.37 -3.63 -46.38
CA LYS A 55 -9.42 -2.31 -45.75
C LYS A 55 -8.80 -2.34 -44.35
N ARG A 56 -9.08 -3.36 -43.54
CA ARG A 56 -8.44 -3.55 -42.22
C ARG A 56 -6.92 -3.74 -42.34
N ALA A 57 -6.44 -4.52 -43.30
CA ALA A 57 -5.01 -4.73 -43.52
C ALA A 57 -4.29 -3.44 -43.95
N VAL A 58 -4.89 -2.64 -44.84
CA VAL A 58 -4.36 -1.34 -45.26
C VAL A 58 -4.32 -0.36 -44.09
N ARG A 59 -5.40 -0.26 -43.30
CA ARG A 59 -5.46 0.57 -42.09
C ARG A 59 -4.43 0.14 -41.04
N LYS A 60 -4.13 -1.16 -40.90
CA LYS A 60 -3.05 -1.66 -40.04
C LYS A 60 -1.68 -1.17 -40.50
N LYS A 61 -1.36 -1.28 -41.79
CA LYS A 61 -0.12 -0.76 -42.38
C LYS A 61 0.03 0.76 -42.19
N TRP A 62 -1.06 1.53 -42.30
CA TRP A 62 -1.04 2.98 -42.03
C TRP A 62 -0.77 3.30 -40.57
N ARG A 63 -1.41 2.59 -39.63
CA ARG A 63 -1.15 2.73 -38.19
C ARG A 63 0.29 2.42 -37.83
N GLU A 64 0.88 1.37 -38.41
CA GLU A 64 2.29 1.04 -38.21
C GLU A 64 3.25 2.11 -38.76
N ARG A 65 3.00 2.66 -39.96
CA ARG A 65 3.79 3.78 -40.51
C ARG A 65 3.70 5.03 -39.62
N LYS A 66 2.49 5.39 -39.16
CA LYS A 66 2.27 6.54 -38.27
C LYS A 66 2.97 6.34 -36.92
N ARG A 67 2.98 5.11 -36.39
CA ARG A 67 3.71 4.74 -35.17
C ARG A 67 5.23 4.87 -35.35
N LYS A 68 5.79 4.43 -36.48
CA LYS A 68 7.22 4.59 -36.80
C LYS A 68 7.61 6.06 -36.94
N LEU A 69 6.79 6.88 -37.62
CA LEU A 69 6.98 8.34 -37.74
C LEU A 69 7.01 9.02 -36.37
N ARG A 70 6.00 8.76 -35.52
CA ARG A 70 5.96 9.32 -34.15
C ARG A 70 7.15 8.91 -33.29
N LYS A 71 7.67 7.69 -33.47
CA LYS A 71 8.87 7.20 -32.76
C LYS A 71 10.12 7.97 -33.21
N ASN A 72 10.26 8.24 -34.50
CA ASN A 72 11.38 9.02 -35.05
C ASN A 72 11.28 10.51 -34.70
N ASP A 73 10.08 11.10 -34.68
CA ASP A 73 9.88 12.50 -34.28
C ASP A 73 10.18 12.70 -32.79
N ARG A 74 9.72 11.79 -31.92
CA ARG A 74 10.11 11.78 -30.50
C ARG A 74 11.63 11.67 -30.35
N ALA A 75 12.29 10.79 -31.11
CA ALA A 75 13.75 10.67 -31.05
C ALA A 75 14.48 11.96 -31.47
N ARG A 76 13.96 12.71 -32.46
CA ARG A 76 14.51 14.02 -32.87
C ARG A 76 14.29 15.12 -31.84
N THR A 77 13.10 15.20 -31.23
CA THR A 77 12.80 16.22 -30.19
C THR A 77 13.64 16.03 -28.94
N THR A 78 13.80 14.77 -28.49
CA THR A 78 14.63 14.46 -27.31
C THR A 78 16.12 14.69 -27.57
N PHE A 79 16.60 14.56 -28.82
CA PHE A 79 17.98 14.88 -29.16
C PHE A 79 18.25 16.39 -29.17
N GLN A 80 17.37 17.21 -29.76
CA GLN A 80 17.53 18.67 -29.80
C GLN A 80 17.47 19.31 -28.40
N GLN A 81 16.55 18.89 -27.53
CA GLN A 81 16.46 19.41 -26.16
C GLN A 81 17.72 19.09 -25.31
N ASN A 82 18.30 17.90 -25.48
CA ASN A 82 19.52 17.50 -24.79
C ASN A 82 20.77 18.25 -25.27
N VAL A 83 20.83 18.64 -26.55
CA VAL A 83 21.95 19.42 -27.10
C VAL A 83 21.91 20.87 -26.61
N VAL A 84 20.73 21.50 -26.57
CA VAL A 84 20.56 22.88 -26.06
C VAL A 84 20.86 22.94 -24.56
N GLY A 85 20.35 21.99 -23.77
CA GLY A 85 20.65 21.90 -22.34
C GLY A 85 22.15 21.71 -22.04
N LYS A 86 22.84 20.86 -22.82
CA LYS A 86 24.30 20.69 -22.71
C LYS A 86 25.07 21.95 -23.07
N ARG A 87 24.62 22.73 -24.07
CA ARG A 87 25.28 23.98 -24.49
C ARG A 87 25.18 25.07 -23.41
N ASN A 88 24.00 25.24 -22.81
CA ASN A 88 23.77 26.21 -21.73
C ASN A 88 24.56 25.87 -20.47
N ALA A 89 24.60 24.59 -20.08
CA ALA A 89 25.43 24.13 -18.96
C ALA A 89 26.93 24.37 -19.19
N ARG A 90 27.41 24.23 -20.44
CA ARG A 90 28.81 24.46 -20.80
C ARG A 90 29.17 25.95 -20.76
N GLN A 91 28.28 26.83 -21.23
CA GLN A 91 28.46 28.28 -21.11
C GLN A 91 28.43 28.76 -19.65
N GLY A 92 27.51 28.23 -18.82
CA GLY A 92 27.48 28.53 -17.39
C GLY A 92 28.76 28.13 -16.67
N ARG A 93 29.31 26.94 -16.97
CA ARG A 93 30.59 26.49 -16.41
C ARG A 93 31.77 27.36 -16.85
N ARG A 94 31.81 27.82 -18.10
CA ARG A 94 32.85 28.74 -18.58
C ARG A 94 32.80 30.09 -17.87
N ARG A 95 31.61 30.68 -17.69
CA ARG A 95 31.45 31.94 -16.94
C ARG A 95 31.96 31.81 -15.50
N LEU A 96 31.61 30.70 -14.82
CA LEU A 96 32.09 30.41 -13.47
C LEU A 96 33.61 30.22 -13.43
N GLN A 97 34.21 29.54 -14.43
CA GLN A 97 35.67 29.39 -14.51
C GLN A 97 36.37 30.74 -14.68
N ASN A 98 35.87 31.60 -15.56
CA ASN A 98 36.42 32.93 -15.77
C ASN A 98 36.34 33.78 -14.48
N ASN A 99 35.19 33.78 -13.80
CA ASN A 99 35.04 34.50 -12.53
C ASN A 99 36.00 33.96 -11.45
N ILE A 100 36.21 32.64 -11.39
CA ILE A 100 37.18 32.04 -10.45
C ILE A 100 38.61 32.48 -10.79
N GLU A 101 38.95 32.57 -12.07
CA GLU A 101 40.28 32.98 -12.53
C GLU A 101 40.54 34.46 -12.23
N GLU A 102 39.54 35.31 -12.45
CA GLU A 102 39.57 36.73 -12.12
C GLU A 102 39.70 36.97 -10.61
N LEU A 103 38.92 36.25 -9.80
CA LEU A 103 39.03 36.29 -8.33
C LEU A 103 40.40 35.78 -7.84
N LYS A 104 40.98 34.76 -8.48
CA LYS A 104 42.33 34.30 -8.16
C LYS A 104 43.38 35.36 -8.48
N ALA A 105 43.25 36.05 -9.62
CA ALA A 105 44.15 37.13 -10.01
C ALA A 105 44.08 38.33 -9.05
N LEU A 106 42.86 38.70 -8.62
CA LEU A 106 42.65 39.72 -7.59
C LEU A 106 43.28 39.33 -6.25
N LEU A 107 43.04 38.10 -5.80
CA LEU A 107 43.62 37.58 -4.57
C LEU A 107 45.15 37.56 -4.60
N GLU A 108 45.75 37.26 -5.75
CA GLU A 108 47.20 37.27 -5.91
C GLU A 108 47.77 38.70 -5.93
N ARG A 109 47.07 39.67 -6.54
CA ARG A 109 47.40 41.10 -6.43
C ARG A 109 47.39 41.58 -4.98
N GLU A 110 46.34 41.23 -4.22
CA GLU A 110 46.25 41.62 -2.81
C GLU A 110 47.32 40.96 -1.94
N LYS A 111 47.68 39.69 -2.20
CA LYS A 111 48.84 39.07 -1.53
C LYS A 111 50.16 39.78 -1.85
N ARG A 112 50.38 40.18 -3.12
CA ARG A 112 51.58 40.93 -3.52
C ARG A 112 51.64 42.28 -2.81
N LYS A 113 50.53 43.02 -2.75
CA LYS A 113 50.43 44.26 -1.97
C LYS A 113 50.75 44.03 -0.50
N LYS A 114 50.14 43.02 0.12
CA LYS A 114 50.40 42.63 1.51
C LYS A 114 51.88 42.32 1.76
N GLU A 115 52.54 41.57 0.87
CA GLU A 115 53.95 41.24 1.02
C GLU A 115 54.86 42.47 0.80
N LYS A 116 54.51 43.38 -0.13
CA LYS A 116 55.19 44.67 -0.32
C LYS A 116 55.14 45.50 0.96
N TYR A 117 53.94 45.69 1.54
CA TYR A 117 53.78 46.44 2.79
C TYR A 117 54.46 45.76 3.98
N LYS A 118 54.38 44.43 4.07
CA LYS A 118 55.10 43.65 5.10
C LYS A 118 56.62 43.81 5.01
N LYS A 119 57.20 43.78 3.79
CA LYS A 119 58.64 44.02 3.58
C LYS A 119 59.02 45.47 3.89
N ARG A 120 58.14 46.45 3.66
CA ARG A 120 58.35 47.86 4.04
C ARG A 120 58.35 48.02 5.56
N CYS A 121 57.38 47.43 6.26
CA CYS A 121 57.34 47.43 7.73
C CYS A 121 58.54 46.69 8.34
N GLN A 122 59.02 45.60 7.73
CA GLN A 122 60.23 44.89 8.21
C GLN A 122 61.51 45.71 8.05
N ARG A 123 61.61 46.56 7.02
CA ARG A 123 62.73 47.48 6.86
C ARG A 123 62.69 48.61 7.89
N LEU A 124 61.49 49.11 8.21
CA LEU A 124 61.27 50.15 9.21
C LEU A 124 61.46 49.67 10.67
N ALA A 125 61.19 48.40 10.96
CA ALA A 125 61.20 47.86 12.33
C ALA A 125 62.57 47.37 12.84
N GLY A 126 63.66 47.55 12.08
CA GLY A 126 64.97 46.96 12.40
C GLY A 126 64.98 45.44 12.17
N GLY A 127 65.94 44.95 11.39
CA GLY A 127 65.98 43.55 10.94
C GLY A 127 65.91 42.53 12.07
N LYS A 128 65.15 41.44 11.86
CA LYS A 128 65.18 40.28 12.77
C LYS A 128 66.62 39.78 12.93
N LYS A 129 67.10 39.63 14.17
CA LYS A 129 68.45 39.12 14.47
C LYS A 129 68.69 37.81 13.71
N SER A 130 69.75 37.78 12.89
CA SER A 130 70.14 36.58 12.15
C SER A 130 70.51 35.45 13.13
N PRO A 131 70.44 34.17 12.72
CA PRO A 131 70.89 33.05 13.56
C PRO A 131 72.32 33.25 14.09
N ARG A 132 73.23 33.79 13.27
CA ARG A 132 74.59 34.17 13.72
C ARG A 132 74.55 35.27 14.79
N SER A 133 73.82 36.36 14.54
CA SER A 133 73.68 37.46 15.51
C SER A 133 73.04 37.03 16.84
N LYS A 134 72.18 36.01 16.84
CA LYS A 134 71.63 35.42 18.08
C LYS A 134 72.69 34.61 18.83
N VAL A 135 73.47 33.79 18.13
CA VAL A 135 74.58 33.02 18.72
C VAL A 135 75.66 33.95 19.25
N ASP A 136 76.05 34.97 18.48
CA ASP A 136 77.03 35.97 18.91
C ASP A 136 76.51 36.80 20.09
N ALA A 137 75.20 37.06 20.15
CA ALA A 137 74.58 37.67 21.32
C ALA A 137 74.59 36.76 22.56
N LEU A 138 74.45 35.45 22.39
CA LEU A 138 74.54 34.46 23.49
C LEU A 138 75.97 34.25 23.97
N LEU A 139 76.96 34.36 23.07
CA LEU A 139 78.38 34.17 23.36
C LEU A 139 79.10 35.48 23.67
N ARG A 140 78.38 36.59 23.88
CA ARG A 140 78.97 37.89 24.19
C ARG A 140 79.90 37.75 25.40
N ASN A 141 81.15 38.17 25.22
CA ASN A 141 82.22 38.15 26.23
C ASN A 141 82.76 36.77 26.65
N GLN A 142 82.53 35.70 25.87
CA GLN A 142 83.10 34.36 26.12
C GLN A 142 84.00 33.89 24.96
N ARG A 143 85.21 33.40 25.27
CA ARG A 143 86.07 32.70 24.29
C ARG A 143 85.64 31.23 24.25
N VAL A 144 85.06 30.81 23.14
CA VAL A 144 84.48 29.45 23.00
C VAL A 144 85.11 28.73 21.81
N ASN A 145 85.40 27.44 21.98
CA ASN A 145 85.91 26.59 20.90
C ASN A 145 84.97 26.64 19.68
N ASN A 146 85.56 26.73 18.48
CA ASN A 146 84.83 26.80 17.21
C ASN A 146 83.81 25.66 17.03
N THR A 147 84.09 24.48 17.58
CA THR A 147 83.17 23.33 17.57
C THR A 147 81.85 23.62 18.31
N ILE A 148 81.93 24.31 19.45
CA ILE A 148 80.75 24.68 20.25
C ILE A 148 79.96 25.79 19.54
N ARG A 149 80.65 26.79 18.99
CA ARG A 149 80.02 27.85 18.17
C ARG A 149 79.25 27.25 16.99
N LYS A 150 79.84 26.27 16.29
CA LYS A 150 79.17 25.55 15.18
C LYS A 150 77.92 24.78 15.64
N ARG A 151 77.95 24.13 16.81
CA ARG A 151 76.77 23.41 17.36
C ARG A 151 75.63 24.36 17.74
N LEU A 152 75.93 25.48 18.39
CA LEU A 152 74.92 26.50 18.74
C LEU A 152 74.31 27.14 17.48
N LEU A 153 75.14 27.41 16.47
CA LEU A 153 74.67 27.92 15.19
C LEU A 153 73.76 26.91 14.47
N LEU A 154 74.14 25.63 14.46
CA LEU A 154 73.32 24.57 13.88
C LEU A 154 71.95 24.48 14.56
N GLN A 155 71.91 24.58 15.89
CA GLN A 155 70.66 24.58 16.66
C GLN A 155 69.74 25.74 16.26
N GLU A 156 70.25 26.98 16.21
CA GLU A 156 69.45 28.15 15.83
C GLU A 156 68.97 28.09 14.37
N LEU A 157 69.78 27.53 13.45
CA LEU A 157 69.40 27.33 12.06
C LEU A 157 68.25 26.33 11.93
N ILE A 158 68.35 25.16 12.57
CA ILE A 158 67.31 24.13 12.55
C ILE A 158 66.00 24.66 13.13
N ILE A 159 66.08 25.43 14.22
CA ILE A 159 64.90 26.03 14.87
C ILE A 159 64.21 27.02 13.92
N GLU A 160 64.95 27.89 13.25
CA GLU A 160 64.38 28.87 12.33
C GLU A 160 63.76 28.19 11.09
N ASP A 161 64.38 27.14 10.57
CA ASP A 161 63.86 26.34 9.45
C ASP A 161 62.55 25.62 9.81
N ILE A 162 62.49 24.95 10.97
CA ILE A 162 61.27 24.29 11.43
C ILE A 162 60.15 25.32 11.64
N ARG A 163 60.47 26.47 12.25
CA ARG A 163 59.52 27.56 12.49
C ARG A 163 58.98 28.11 11.17
N ASN A 164 59.84 28.31 10.18
CA ASN A 164 59.45 28.79 8.85
C ASN A 164 58.57 27.76 8.12
N LYS A 165 58.95 26.48 8.13
CA LYS A 165 58.14 25.39 7.57
C LYS A 165 56.75 25.37 8.23
N TYR A 166 56.67 25.38 9.55
CA TYR A 166 55.41 25.39 10.29
C TYR A 166 54.52 26.61 9.99
N ARG A 167 55.11 27.81 9.87
CA ARG A 167 54.38 29.05 9.55
C ARG A 167 53.87 29.07 8.10
N ASN A 168 54.65 28.57 7.16
CA ASN A 168 54.31 28.59 5.73
C ASN A 168 53.35 27.46 5.33
N THR A 169 53.31 26.37 6.10
CA THR A 169 52.33 25.29 5.90
C THR A 169 50.90 25.80 6.06
N LYS A 170 50.03 25.50 5.10
CA LYS A 170 48.59 25.82 5.16
C LYS A 170 47.74 24.68 5.73
N LYS A 171 48.10 23.42 5.44
CA LYS A 171 47.29 22.24 5.81
C LYS A 171 47.47 21.87 7.28
N GLU A 172 46.35 21.60 7.94
CA GLU A 172 46.34 21.22 9.37
C GLU A 172 47.09 19.91 9.65
N ARG A 173 46.97 18.94 8.73
CA ARG A 173 47.68 17.66 8.80
C ARG A 173 49.20 17.84 8.90
N GLU A 174 49.76 18.65 8.01
CA GLU A 174 51.20 18.92 7.95
C GLU A 174 51.68 19.68 9.21
N LYS A 175 50.88 20.64 9.70
CA LYS A 175 51.19 21.35 10.97
C LYS A 175 51.20 20.41 12.18
N GLN A 176 50.27 19.45 12.24
CA GLN A 176 50.24 18.45 13.32
C GLN A 176 51.45 17.52 13.26
N ILE A 177 51.84 17.09 12.06
CA ILE A 177 53.02 16.23 11.86
C ILE A 177 54.29 16.96 12.29
N ILE A 178 54.50 18.20 11.86
CA ILE A 178 55.69 18.99 12.24
C ILE A 178 55.79 19.18 13.75
N ALA A 179 54.67 19.49 14.42
CA ALA A 179 54.65 19.62 15.89
C ALA A 179 54.95 18.29 16.59
N LYS A 180 54.28 17.19 16.18
CA LYS A 180 54.50 15.85 16.76
C LYS A 180 55.93 15.35 16.54
N ALA A 181 56.54 15.65 15.40
CA ALA A 181 57.90 15.24 15.07
C ALA A 181 58.96 15.92 15.93
N THR A 182 58.69 17.16 16.36
CA THR A 182 59.67 18.00 17.04
C THR A 182 59.45 18.04 18.55
N THR A 183 58.23 17.84 19.04
CA THR A 183 57.93 17.75 20.48
C THR A 183 57.68 16.30 20.91
N GLY A 184 58.75 15.50 20.98
CA GLY A 184 58.71 14.08 21.37
C GLY A 184 58.89 13.81 22.88
N LYS A 185 58.90 12.52 23.25
CA LYS A 185 59.11 12.05 24.64
C LYS A 185 60.46 12.48 25.24
N ILE A 186 61.49 12.64 24.41
CA ILE A 186 62.83 13.06 24.85
C ILE A 186 62.82 14.49 25.41
N ILE A 187 62.23 15.45 24.67
CA ILE A 187 62.09 16.83 25.15
C ILE A 187 61.22 16.91 26.41
N LYS A 188 60.23 16.01 26.54
CA LYS A 188 59.45 15.84 27.77
C LYS A 188 60.31 15.36 28.94
N LYS A 189 61.15 14.34 28.72
CA LYS A 189 62.05 13.76 29.73
C LYS A 189 62.95 14.84 30.34
N TYR A 190 63.53 15.70 29.51
CA TYR A 190 64.41 16.80 29.95
C TYR A 190 63.66 18.08 30.36
N ARG A 191 62.32 18.05 30.50
CA ARG A 191 61.48 19.20 30.93
C ARG A 191 61.59 20.46 30.05
N LEU A 192 62.09 20.35 28.82
CA LEU A 192 62.28 21.47 27.89
C LEU A 192 61.08 21.73 26.96
N GLN A 193 59.90 21.16 27.23
CA GLN A 193 58.74 21.31 26.34
C GLN A 193 58.24 22.74 26.18
N ARG A 194 58.20 23.52 27.28
CA ARG A 194 57.80 24.93 27.23
C ARG A 194 58.83 25.77 26.47
N ALA A 195 60.11 25.52 26.70
CA ALA A 195 61.20 26.16 25.96
C ALA A 195 61.09 25.83 24.47
N ALA A 196 61.00 24.56 24.09
CA ALA A 196 60.82 24.13 22.70
C ALA A 196 59.56 24.72 22.06
N GLN A 197 58.44 24.81 22.79
CA GLN A 197 57.22 25.45 22.30
C GLN A 197 57.44 26.95 22.02
N ALA A 198 58.08 27.68 22.95
CA ALA A 198 58.36 29.10 22.80
C ALA A 198 59.32 29.36 21.63
N THR A 199 60.38 28.55 21.50
CA THR A 199 61.36 28.73 20.43
C THR A 199 60.80 28.27 19.08
N LEU A 200 60.05 27.17 18.98
CA LEU A 200 59.50 26.70 17.69
C LEU A 200 58.20 27.43 17.29
N GLY A 201 57.52 28.09 18.23
CA GLY A 201 56.31 28.88 17.99
C GLY A 201 55.03 28.06 17.80
N PHE A 202 54.94 26.87 18.39
CA PHE A 202 53.75 26.01 18.28
C PHE A 202 52.62 26.44 19.24
N SER A 203 51.37 26.11 18.87
CA SER A 203 50.19 26.37 19.71
C SER A 203 50.15 25.43 20.93
N LYS A 204 49.77 25.95 22.11
CA LYS A 204 49.63 25.17 23.36
C LYS A 204 48.86 23.86 23.19
N LYS A 205 47.80 23.87 22.36
CA LYS A 205 46.94 22.69 22.11
C LYS A 205 47.66 21.53 21.40
N ARG A 206 48.79 21.79 20.72
CA ARG A 206 49.51 20.79 19.91
C ARG A 206 50.70 20.16 20.63
N CYS A 207 51.15 20.74 21.74
CA CYS A 207 52.27 20.22 22.55
C CYS A 207 51.82 19.30 23.71
N HIS A 208 50.51 19.19 23.96
CA HIS A 208 49.99 18.51 25.16
C HIS A 208 49.75 16.99 24.99
N ARG A 209 49.86 16.43 23.78
CA ARG A 209 49.71 14.99 23.50
C ARG A 209 50.96 14.41 22.83
N PRO A 210 52.02 14.09 23.60
CA PRO A 210 53.29 13.61 23.07
C PRO A 210 53.31 12.08 22.94
N ASP A 211 52.17 11.43 22.67
CA ASP A 211 52.16 9.97 22.53
C ASP A 211 52.62 9.58 21.11
N ALA A 212 53.94 9.64 20.95
CA ALA A 212 54.65 9.44 19.71
C ALA A 212 55.04 7.97 19.54
N ARG A 213 54.11 7.14 19.07
CA ARG A 213 54.48 5.95 18.27
C ARG A 213 54.21 6.15 16.77
N LEU A 214 53.32 7.07 16.38
CA LEU A 214 52.92 7.25 14.99
C LEU A 214 52.80 8.73 14.60
N MET A 215 53.42 9.12 13.49
CA MET A 215 53.31 10.46 12.85
C MET A 215 51.96 10.63 12.13
N THR A 216 50.85 10.26 12.78
CA THR A 216 49.52 10.24 12.15
C THR A 216 48.71 11.48 12.50
N TYR A 217 47.93 11.91 11.51
CA TYR A 217 46.94 12.96 11.65
C TYR A 217 45.72 12.44 12.40
N GLU A 218 45.29 13.18 13.42
CA GLU A 218 44.07 12.88 14.16
C GLU A 218 43.02 13.96 13.90
N ARG A 219 41.91 13.56 13.27
CA ARG A 219 40.75 14.43 13.10
C ARG A 219 39.98 14.50 14.41
N LYS A 220 39.81 15.69 14.99
CA LYS A 220 38.89 15.88 16.13
C LYS A 220 37.47 15.43 15.74
N LYS A 221 36.93 14.43 16.43
CA LYS A 221 35.51 14.07 16.35
C LYS A 221 34.71 15.13 17.11
N ASN A 222 33.94 15.95 16.40
CA ASN A 222 32.97 16.86 17.03
C ASN A 222 31.71 16.05 17.37
N ASN A 223 31.58 15.57 18.60
CA ASN A 223 30.30 15.08 19.12
C ASN A 223 29.44 16.29 19.53
N ARG A 224 28.74 16.90 18.57
CA ARG A 224 27.91 18.10 18.83
C ARG A 224 26.43 17.83 19.09
N LEU A 225 25.94 16.59 18.90
CA LEU A 225 24.53 16.26 19.17
C LEU A 225 24.39 15.35 20.40
N PRO A 226 23.57 15.72 21.40
CA PRO A 226 23.16 14.85 22.51
C PRO A 226 22.57 13.53 22.01
N ALA A 227 22.76 12.46 22.79
CA ALA A 227 22.23 11.13 22.44
C ALA A 227 20.70 11.12 22.38
N GLU A 228 20.05 11.86 23.28
CA GLU A 228 18.60 12.04 23.37
C GLU A 228 18.02 12.65 22.08
N CYS A 229 18.62 13.72 21.58
CA CYS A 229 18.19 14.34 20.32
C CYS A 229 18.28 13.36 19.13
N LYS A 230 19.29 12.48 19.10
CA LYS A 230 19.39 11.43 18.07
C LYS A 230 18.29 10.37 18.19
N GLN A 231 17.87 10.04 19.42
CA GLN A 231 16.76 9.12 19.65
C GLN A 231 15.43 9.76 19.24
N LYS A 232 15.19 11.04 19.60
CA LYS A 232 14.00 11.80 19.19
C LYS A 232 13.84 11.85 17.66
N VAL A 233 14.91 12.16 16.92
CA VAL A 233 14.88 12.15 15.43
C VAL A 233 14.55 10.75 14.89
N LYS A 234 15.11 9.68 15.47
CA LYS A 234 14.82 8.31 15.05
C LYS A 234 13.38 7.91 15.36
N ALA A 235 12.88 8.25 16.54
CA ALA A 235 11.50 7.99 16.95
C ALA A 235 10.52 8.74 16.06
N PHE A 236 10.80 10.00 15.71
CA PHE A 236 10.00 10.79 14.77
C PHE A 236 9.85 10.08 13.42
N PHE A 237 10.94 9.58 12.83
CA PHE A 237 10.87 8.82 11.57
C PHE A 237 10.09 7.50 11.67
N LEU A 238 9.90 6.94 12.87
CA LEU A 238 9.17 5.70 13.08
C LEU A 238 7.68 5.90 13.36
N ARG A 239 7.21 7.14 13.50
CA ARG A 239 5.78 7.44 13.63
C ARG A 239 5.05 7.14 12.32
N ASP A 240 3.82 6.65 12.44
CA ASP A 240 3.01 6.23 11.29
C ASP A 240 2.55 7.40 10.42
N ASP A 241 2.45 8.62 10.96
CA ASP A 241 2.16 9.85 10.22
C ASP A 241 3.36 10.37 9.41
N VAL A 242 4.58 9.95 9.76
CA VAL A 242 5.84 10.38 9.12
C VAL A 242 6.38 9.33 8.15
N SER A 243 6.24 8.05 8.49
CA SER A 243 6.55 6.95 7.57
C SER A 243 5.61 5.77 7.77
N ARG A 244 5.16 5.16 6.68
CA ARG A 244 4.28 3.99 6.70
C ARG A 244 5.05 2.71 6.47
N MET A 245 4.68 1.62 7.14
CA MET A 245 5.32 0.32 6.94
C MET A 245 4.79 -0.35 5.66
N THR A 246 5.68 -0.97 4.88
CA THR A 246 5.27 -1.67 3.65
C THR A 246 4.93 -3.13 3.92
N THR A 247 3.98 -3.70 3.18
CA THR A 247 3.62 -5.12 3.24
C THR A 247 4.23 -5.96 2.11
N GLY A 248 4.76 -5.31 1.06
CA GLY A 248 5.21 -6.00 -0.16
C GLY A 248 6.41 -6.94 0.04
N ARG A 249 6.35 -8.08 -0.67
CA ARG A 249 7.38 -9.15 -0.66
C ARG A 249 8.77 -8.62 -0.99
N LYS A 250 8.92 -7.79 -2.03
CA LYS A 250 10.23 -7.26 -2.47
C LYS A 250 10.70 -5.99 -1.72
N GLN A 251 9.95 -5.52 -0.73
CA GLN A 251 10.17 -4.23 -0.06
C GLN A 251 10.92 -4.39 1.28
N THR A 252 12.15 -4.93 1.22
CA THR A 252 13.08 -4.99 2.39
C THR A 252 14.38 -4.25 2.08
N VAL A 253 15.08 -3.79 3.11
CA VAL A 253 16.42 -3.19 2.99
C VAL A 253 17.36 -3.88 3.96
N THR A 254 18.54 -4.23 3.47
CA THR A 254 19.60 -4.83 4.26
C THR A 254 20.78 -3.87 4.34
N GLN A 255 21.21 -3.54 5.54
CA GLN A 255 22.44 -2.79 5.76
C GLN A 255 23.20 -3.41 6.93
N LYS A 256 24.52 -3.62 6.77
CA LYS A 256 25.40 -4.24 7.79
C LYS A 256 24.86 -5.57 8.33
N LYS A 257 24.47 -6.49 7.43
CA LYS A 257 23.89 -7.81 7.75
C LYS A 257 22.57 -7.77 8.56
N LYS A 258 21.95 -6.61 8.76
CA LYS A 258 20.62 -6.47 9.39
C LYS A 258 19.57 -6.20 8.31
N LYS A 259 18.67 -7.15 8.09
CA LYS A 259 17.54 -7.04 7.16
C LYS A 259 16.33 -6.48 7.91
N LYS A 260 15.68 -5.46 7.36
CA LYS A 260 14.49 -4.82 7.92
C LYS A 260 13.45 -4.59 6.83
N GLN A 261 12.17 -4.63 7.19
CA GLN A 261 11.06 -4.26 6.30
C GLN A 261 11.14 -2.77 5.99
N LYS A 262 10.88 -2.38 4.73
CA LYS A 262 10.88 -0.96 4.35
C LYS A 262 9.77 -0.22 5.09
N ARG A 263 10.08 1.00 5.51
CA ARG A 263 9.10 2.03 5.81
C ARG A 263 9.25 3.14 4.78
N LEU A 264 8.15 3.62 4.23
CA LEU A 264 8.13 4.66 3.21
C LEU A 264 7.74 5.98 3.83
N LEU A 265 8.50 7.04 3.52
CA LEU A 265 8.16 8.38 3.96
C LEU A 265 6.84 8.84 3.34
N THR A 266 5.99 9.48 4.14
CA THR A 266 4.68 10.01 3.72
C THR A 266 4.82 11.32 2.93
N ASP A 267 5.85 12.11 3.23
CA ASP A 267 6.14 13.39 2.57
C ASP A 267 7.66 13.53 2.29
N THR A 268 8.05 14.62 1.62
CA THR A 268 9.44 14.95 1.36
C THR A 268 10.21 15.15 2.67
N ILE A 269 11.48 14.73 2.68
CA ILE A 269 12.34 14.86 3.87
C ILE A 269 12.48 16.33 4.32
N LYS A 270 12.32 17.28 3.39
CA LYS A 270 12.38 18.72 3.66
C LYS A 270 11.17 19.19 4.47
N ASN A 271 9.96 18.79 4.09
CA ASN A 271 8.74 19.10 4.82
C ASN A 271 8.73 18.41 6.19
N LEU A 272 9.14 17.15 6.25
CA LEU A 272 9.27 16.40 7.51
C LEU A 272 10.32 17.02 8.45
N HIS A 273 11.37 17.63 7.92
CA HIS A 273 12.35 18.37 8.72
C HIS A 273 11.74 19.65 9.30
N GLN A 274 10.93 20.39 8.53
CA GLN A 274 10.20 21.55 9.03
C GLN A 274 9.19 21.14 10.11
N LYS A 275 8.44 20.05 9.89
CA LYS A 275 7.52 19.47 10.88
C LYS A 275 8.26 19.02 12.15
N PHE A 276 9.43 18.41 12.03
CA PHE A 276 10.24 18.05 13.18
C PHE A 276 10.69 19.29 13.98
N LEU A 277 11.07 20.37 13.30
CA LEU A 277 11.48 21.63 13.94
C LEU A 277 10.30 22.39 14.57
N SER A 278 9.08 22.24 14.06
CA SER A 278 7.89 22.83 14.70
C SER A 278 7.45 22.06 15.94
N GLU A 279 7.66 20.75 15.98
CA GLU A 279 7.28 19.88 17.10
C GLU A 279 8.34 19.77 18.21
N ASN A 280 9.59 20.19 17.94
CA ASN A 280 10.71 20.01 18.88
C ASN A 280 11.56 21.27 18.98
N GLU A 281 11.94 21.65 20.20
CA GLU A 281 12.80 22.81 20.48
C GLU A 281 14.25 22.64 20.00
N HIS A 282 14.68 21.41 19.67
CA HIS A 282 16.06 21.13 19.29
C HIS A 282 16.34 21.53 17.83
N GLN A 283 17.24 22.50 17.65
CA GLN A 283 17.69 22.91 16.32
C GLN A 283 18.63 21.87 15.68
N VAL A 284 18.06 20.97 14.88
CA VAL A 284 18.80 20.02 14.06
C VAL A 284 18.89 20.55 12.63
N SER A 285 20.10 20.68 12.08
CA SER A 285 20.27 21.04 10.67
C SER A 285 19.70 19.97 9.73
N TYR A 286 19.19 20.36 8.56
CA TYR A 286 18.63 19.44 7.55
C TYR A 286 19.59 18.29 7.22
N SER A 287 20.87 18.60 7.02
CA SER A 287 21.89 17.59 6.70
C SER A 287 22.03 16.54 7.82
N CYS A 288 22.06 16.97 9.08
CA CYS A 288 22.12 16.09 10.23
C CYS A 288 20.84 15.23 10.35
N PHE A 289 19.67 15.83 10.15
CA PHE A 289 18.38 15.14 10.16
C PHE A 289 18.34 14.00 9.12
N CYS A 290 18.78 14.28 7.88
CA CYS A 290 18.89 13.28 6.82
C CYS A 290 19.85 12.13 7.18
N THR A 291 20.99 12.42 7.82
CA THR A 291 21.96 11.38 8.21
C THR A 291 21.51 10.51 9.39
N LEU A 292 20.64 11.02 10.25
CA LEU A 292 20.11 10.30 11.41
C LEU A 292 18.93 9.39 11.06
N ARG A 293 18.37 9.53 9.85
CA ARG A 293 17.29 8.69 9.34
C ARG A 293 17.70 7.20 9.35
N PRO A 294 16.88 6.31 9.94
CA PRO A 294 17.11 4.87 9.88
C PRO A 294 17.18 4.36 8.43
N PHE A 295 18.09 3.42 8.14
CA PHE A 295 18.36 2.99 6.76
C PHE A 295 17.20 2.28 6.07
N TRP A 296 16.26 1.72 6.84
CA TRP A 296 15.06 1.05 6.32
C TRP A 296 13.88 2.01 6.13
N VAL A 297 14.04 3.30 6.45
CA VAL A 297 13.07 4.37 6.13
C VAL A 297 13.50 5.01 4.81
N VAL A 298 12.75 4.76 3.74
CA VAL A 298 13.10 5.05 2.35
C VAL A 298 12.07 5.99 1.71
N VAL A 299 12.48 6.72 0.68
CA VAL A 299 11.56 7.52 -0.14
C VAL A 299 10.77 6.58 -1.08
N PRO A 300 9.46 6.77 -1.29
CA PRO A 300 8.67 5.97 -2.22
C PRO A 300 9.23 5.99 -3.66
N THR A 301 9.17 4.86 -4.36
CA THR A 301 9.49 4.69 -5.79
C THR A 301 8.28 4.18 -6.59
N GLU A 302 8.35 4.12 -7.93
CA GLU A 302 7.23 3.64 -8.77
C GLU A 302 6.77 2.21 -8.43
N ALA A 303 7.69 1.36 -7.94
CA ALA A 303 7.40 0.02 -7.47
C ALA A 303 6.69 -0.03 -6.11
N ASP A 304 6.59 1.11 -5.42
CA ASP A 304 5.97 1.26 -4.10
C ASP A 304 4.54 1.83 -4.16
N ARG A 305 3.94 1.78 -5.36
CA ARG A 305 2.54 2.17 -5.60
C ARG A 305 1.61 1.47 -4.61
N GLU A 306 0.65 2.23 -4.11
CA GLU A 306 -0.37 1.71 -3.21
C GLU A 306 -1.32 0.78 -3.95
N THR A 307 -1.40 -0.45 -3.46
CA THR A 307 -2.26 -1.53 -3.97
C THR A 307 -3.20 -1.98 -2.86
N CYS A 308 -4.46 -2.30 -3.21
CA CYS A 308 -5.50 -2.73 -2.26
C CYS A 308 -5.88 -1.61 -1.27
N GLN A 309 -6.35 -0.47 -1.77
CA GLN A 309 -6.92 0.62 -0.95
C GLN A 309 -8.43 0.45 -0.78
N CYS A 310 -8.98 0.94 0.33
CA CYS A 310 -10.43 0.96 0.57
C CYS A 310 -11.11 1.93 -0.40
N LYS A 311 -12.07 1.43 -1.19
CA LYS A 311 -12.82 2.23 -2.18
C LYS A 311 -13.54 3.41 -1.53
N THR A 312 -14.09 3.21 -0.33
CA THR A 312 -14.83 4.25 0.42
C THR A 312 -13.90 5.41 0.79
N HIS A 313 -12.73 5.11 1.37
CA HIS A 313 -11.70 6.10 1.68
C HIS A 313 -11.22 6.83 0.44
N GLU A 314 -10.82 6.08 -0.59
CA GLU A 314 -10.20 6.66 -1.79
C GLU A 314 -11.18 7.57 -2.55
N ASN A 315 -12.44 7.16 -2.68
CA ASN A 315 -13.47 7.98 -3.34
C ASN A 315 -13.79 9.25 -2.55
N LEU A 316 -13.91 9.16 -1.21
CA LEU A 316 -14.16 10.33 -0.38
C LEU A 316 -12.94 11.26 -0.35
N GLN A 317 -11.73 10.71 -0.40
CA GLN A 317 -10.50 11.49 -0.47
C GLN A 317 -10.38 12.24 -1.79
N PHE A 318 -10.82 11.65 -2.92
CA PHE A 318 -10.92 12.40 -4.17
C PHE A 318 -11.87 13.58 -4.05
N MET A 319 -13.03 13.41 -3.42
CA MET A 319 -13.97 14.51 -3.19
C MET A 319 -13.35 15.60 -2.30
N ALA A 320 -12.75 15.24 -1.16
CA ALA A 320 -12.09 16.20 -0.27
C ALA A 320 -10.93 16.95 -0.95
N ASN A 321 -10.15 16.27 -1.79
CA ASN A 321 -9.08 16.90 -2.56
C ASN A 321 -9.64 17.91 -3.58
N THR A 322 -10.74 17.56 -4.25
CA THR A 322 -11.42 18.45 -5.20
C THR A 322 -11.98 19.67 -4.47
N LEU A 323 -12.69 19.48 -3.36
CA LEU A 323 -13.22 20.59 -2.53
C LEU A 323 -12.11 21.55 -2.08
N TYR A 324 -10.98 21.01 -1.62
CA TYR A 324 -9.82 21.83 -1.23
C TYR A 324 -9.22 22.59 -2.43
N SER A 325 -9.11 21.95 -3.59
CA SER A 325 -8.58 22.60 -4.80
C SER A 325 -9.47 23.74 -5.34
N GLN A 326 -10.78 23.67 -5.10
CA GLN A 326 -11.76 24.70 -5.47
C GLN A 326 -11.93 25.78 -4.40
N GLY A 327 -11.14 25.72 -3.31
CA GLY A 327 -11.22 26.64 -2.19
C GLY A 327 -12.51 26.55 -1.37
N LEU A 328 -13.25 25.44 -1.48
CA LEU A 328 -14.50 25.20 -0.74
C LEU A 328 -14.23 24.69 0.69
N SER A 329 -13.14 23.94 0.90
CA SER A 329 -12.75 23.42 2.22
C SER A 329 -11.39 23.95 2.68
N ALA A 330 -11.25 24.18 3.98
CA ALA A 330 -9.98 24.61 4.59
C ALA A 330 -8.93 23.50 4.64
N THR A 331 -9.39 22.24 4.68
CA THR A 331 -8.54 21.07 4.82
C THR A 331 -8.95 20.01 3.80
N LYS A 332 -8.03 19.07 3.55
CA LYS A 332 -8.27 17.85 2.76
C LYS A 332 -8.14 16.59 3.61
N ASN A 333 -7.98 16.75 4.93
CA ASN A 333 -7.77 15.67 5.88
C ASN A 333 -9.13 15.10 6.29
N LEU A 334 -9.47 13.92 5.78
CA LEU A 334 -10.75 13.29 6.06
C LEU A 334 -10.98 13.02 7.55
N GLU A 335 -9.94 12.69 8.32
CA GLU A 335 -10.10 12.42 9.75
C GLU A 335 -10.50 13.68 10.52
N GLU A 336 -9.87 14.82 10.22
CA GLU A 336 -10.25 16.12 10.80
C GLU A 336 -11.67 16.51 10.39
N MET A 337 -12.04 16.29 9.12
CA MET A 337 -13.38 16.58 8.62
C MET A 337 -14.45 15.70 9.28
N VAL A 338 -14.13 14.42 9.54
CA VAL A 338 -15.00 13.49 10.27
C VAL A 338 -15.14 13.91 11.72
N ASP A 339 -14.03 14.12 12.41
CA ASP A 339 -14.02 14.47 13.84
C ASP A 339 -14.71 15.82 14.10
N ALA A 340 -14.59 16.79 13.18
CA ALA A 340 -15.31 18.07 13.24
C ALA A 340 -16.84 17.95 13.12
N THR A 341 -17.33 16.81 12.59
CA THR A 341 -18.76 16.57 12.42
C THR A 341 -19.32 15.59 13.46
N MET A 342 -18.56 15.27 14.50
CA MET A 342 -19.01 14.42 15.60
C MET A 342 -18.88 15.17 16.93
N CYS A 343 -19.86 15.01 17.83
CA CYS A 343 -19.78 15.55 19.20
C CYS A 343 -18.67 14.86 20.01
N ASP A 344 -18.57 13.53 19.91
CA ASP A 344 -17.52 12.73 20.53
C ASP A 344 -17.08 11.61 19.58
N PRO A 345 -15.81 11.59 19.12
CA PRO A 345 -15.27 10.54 18.29
C PRO A 345 -15.25 9.14 18.92
N LYS A 346 -15.43 9.02 20.25
CA LYS A 346 -15.49 7.75 20.97
C LYS A 346 -16.91 7.23 21.19
N SER A 347 -17.93 8.04 20.92
CA SER A 347 -19.33 7.66 21.12
C SER A 347 -19.86 6.92 19.90
N LYS A 348 -20.31 5.66 20.10
CA LYS A 348 -20.98 4.87 19.06
C LYS A 348 -22.21 5.62 18.52
N LEU A 349 -23.02 6.21 19.41
CA LEU A 349 -24.28 6.87 19.04
C LEU A 349 -24.04 8.02 18.05
N CYS A 350 -23.02 8.87 18.28
CA CYS A 350 -22.74 9.96 17.34
C CYS A 350 -22.08 9.47 16.05
N ALA A 351 -21.15 8.51 16.12
CA ALA A 351 -20.54 7.93 14.93
C ALA A 351 -21.54 7.21 14.01
N TYR A 352 -22.61 6.65 14.58
CA TYR A 352 -23.66 5.94 13.86
C TYR A 352 -24.78 6.87 13.36
N GLY A 353 -24.79 8.14 13.76
CA GLY A 353 -25.85 9.09 13.40
C GLY A 353 -27.14 8.94 14.22
N GLU A 354 -27.05 8.31 15.39
CA GLU A 354 -28.17 8.10 16.33
C GLU A 354 -28.21 9.19 17.43
N CYS A 355 -27.21 10.07 17.48
CA CYS A 355 -27.11 11.16 18.44
C CYS A 355 -27.87 12.40 17.96
N LYS A 356 -28.91 12.80 18.71
CA LYS A 356 -29.79 13.94 18.42
C LYS A 356 -29.06 15.24 18.09
N ASP A 357 -27.90 15.48 18.70
CA ASP A 357 -27.13 16.72 18.55
C ASP A 357 -26.31 16.77 17.25
N CYS A 358 -25.90 15.62 16.70
CA CYS A 358 -25.00 15.54 15.55
C CYS A 358 -25.62 14.92 14.28
N VAL A 359 -26.88 14.46 14.31
CA VAL A 359 -27.56 13.79 13.16
C VAL A 359 -27.51 14.65 11.88
N TYR A 360 -27.64 15.98 12.01
CA TYR A 360 -27.66 16.90 10.87
C TYR A 360 -26.37 17.71 10.70
N SER A 361 -25.31 17.36 11.41
CA SER A 361 -24.04 18.08 11.30
C SER A 361 -23.45 17.89 9.91
N THR A 362 -23.13 18.99 9.25
CA THR A 362 -22.42 19.00 7.97
C THR A 362 -21.05 19.62 8.16
N HIS A 363 -20.12 19.27 7.26
CA HIS A 363 -18.82 19.91 7.28
C HIS A 363 -18.96 21.36 6.81
N THR A 364 -18.44 22.31 7.59
CA THR A 364 -18.49 23.74 7.27
C THR A 364 -17.71 24.03 5.99
N MET A 365 -18.39 24.66 5.02
CA MET A 365 -17.76 25.14 3.79
C MET A 365 -17.26 26.57 3.98
N LEU A 366 -16.15 26.92 3.33
CA LEU A 366 -15.58 28.27 3.36
C LEU A 366 -16.39 29.28 2.56
N ARG A 367 -17.06 28.82 1.49
CA ARG A 367 -17.98 29.60 0.65
C ARG A 367 -19.14 28.72 0.20
N ALA A 368 -20.21 29.34 -0.28
CA ALA A 368 -21.31 28.63 -0.90
C ALA A 368 -20.85 27.98 -2.23
N PRO A 369 -21.34 26.76 -2.55
CA PRO A 369 -21.06 26.12 -3.84
C PRO A 369 -21.76 26.88 -4.97
N GLU A 370 -21.10 26.96 -6.12
CA GLU A 370 -21.66 27.51 -7.36
C GLU A 370 -22.08 26.39 -8.31
N ASN A 371 -22.89 26.69 -9.33
CA ASN A 371 -23.30 25.72 -10.35
C ASN A 371 -22.23 25.51 -11.44
N THR A 372 -20.95 25.55 -11.06
CA THR A 372 -19.83 25.38 -12.00
C THR A 372 -19.47 23.91 -12.18
N GLU A 373 -19.23 23.51 -13.42
CA GLU A 373 -18.81 22.14 -13.74
C GLU A 373 -17.38 21.86 -13.27
N ILE A 374 -17.20 20.73 -12.58
CA ILE A 374 -15.91 20.23 -12.10
C ILE A 374 -15.72 18.78 -12.54
N ALA A 375 -14.49 18.44 -12.91
CA ALA A 375 -14.08 17.06 -13.13
C ALA A 375 -13.71 16.38 -11.78
N LEU A 376 -14.51 15.40 -11.36
CA LEU A 376 -14.24 14.54 -10.21
C LEU A 376 -13.73 13.16 -10.66
N THR A 377 -12.61 12.73 -10.11
CA THR A 377 -12.15 11.35 -10.31
C THR A 377 -12.75 10.41 -9.25
N LYS A 378 -13.36 9.29 -9.64
CA LYS A 378 -13.87 8.27 -8.72
C LYS A 378 -13.70 6.84 -9.24
N TRP A 379 -13.62 5.88 -8.32
CA TRP A 379 -13.70 4.45 -8.62
C TRP A 379 -15.16 4.00 -8.75
N SER A 380 -15.53 3.43 -9.90
CA SER A 380 -16.88 2.95 -10.22
C SER A 380 -16.88 1.48 -10.67
N LEU A 381 -17.99 0.79 -10.47
CA LEU A 381 -18.22 -0.56 -11.02
C LEU A 381 -18.81 -0.44 -12.43
N GLU A 382 -18.33 -1.26 -13.36
CA GLU A 382 -18.86 -1.37 -14.72
C GLU A 382 -19.06 -2.83 -15.10
N ASP A 383 -20.17 -3.13 -15.75
CA ASP A 383 -20.38 -4.44 -16.35
C ASP A 383 -19.70 -4.52 -17.71
N ASN A 384 -18.71 -5.39 -17.83
CA ASN A 384 -18.14 -5.78 -19.11
C ASN A 384 -18.83 -7.05 -19.61
N ALA A 385 -19.45 -6.96 -20.78
CA ALA A 385 -19.76 -8.14 -21.58
C ALA A 385 -18.44 -8.69 -22.14
N LYS A 386 -18.08 -9.94 -21.80
CA LYS A 386 -16.97 -10.61 -22.47
C LYS A 386 -17.40 -11.00 -23.88
N VAL A 387 -16.88 -10.29 -24.88
CA VAL A 387 -16.99 -10.68 -26.29
C VAL A 387 -15.92 -11.73 -26.55
N ASN A 388 -16.33 -12.99 -26.70
CA ASN A 388 -15.46 -14.04 -27.26
C ASN A 388 -15.90 -14.22 -28.71
N ASP A 389 -14.95 -14.08 -29.66
CA ASP A 389 -15.13 -14.44 -31.07
C ASP A 389 -16.42 -13.94 -31.77
N GLY A 390 -16.91 -12.75 -31.38
CA GLY A 390 -18.04 -12.11 -32.07
C GLY A 390 -19.43 -12.58 -31.63
N GLU A 391 -19.53 -13.50 -30.66
CA GLU A 391 -20.78 -13.83 -29.98
C GLU A 391 -20.76 -13.32 -28.53
N GLU A 392 -21.89 -12.74 -28.11
CA GLU A 392 -22.11 -12.34 -26.73
C GLU A 392 -22.16 -13.58 -25.85
N SER A 393 -21.04 -13.91 -25.19
CA SER A 393 -21.08 -14.86 -24.10
C SER A 393 -21.92 -14.25 -22.96
N GLY A 394 -23.00 -14.91 -22.54
CA GLY A 394 -23.92 -14.44 -21.48
C GLY A 394 -23.28 -14.27 -20.08
N LYS A 395 -21.96 -14.32 -19.96
CA LYS A 395 -21.21 -14.08 -18.72
C LYS A 395 -20.81 -12.60 -18.64
N ARG A 396 -21.66 -11.80 -18.00
CA ARG A 396 -21.32 -10.42 -17.58
C ARG A 396 -20.28 -10.49 -16.46
N SER A 397 -19.21 -9.71 -16.58
CA SER A 397 -18.21 -9.57 -15.52
C SER A 397 -18.12 -8.11 -15.09
N THR A 398 -18.39 -7.85 -13.82
CA THR A 398 -18.28 -6.51 -13.24
C THR A 398 -16.82 -6.20 -12.94
N ILE A 399 -16.29 -5.10 -13.46
CA ILE A 399 -14.93 -4.62 -13.21
C ILE A 399 -14.98 -3.27 -12.46
N THR A 400 -13.97 -3.01 -11.64
CA THR A 400 -13.82 -1.70 -10.99
C THR A 400 -12.83 -0.85 -11.79
N VAL A 401 -13.27 0.33 -12.23
CA VAL A 401 -12.44 1.26 -13.01
C VAL A 401 -12.36 2.64 -12.36
N LYS A 402 -11.30 3.37 -12.69
CA LYS A 402 -11.13 4.77 -12.30
C LYS A 402 -11.62 5.66 -13.43
N LYS A 403 -12.65 6.47 -13.19
CA LYS A 403 -13.24 7.39 -14.16
C LYS A 403 -13.15 8.83 -13.71
N ASN A 404 -13.08 9.74 -14.67
CA ASN A 404 -13.34 11.15 -14.47
C ASN A 404 -14.81 11.40 -14.85
N VAL A 405 -15.57 11.91 -13.90
CA VAL A 405 -16.99 12.26 -14.05
C VAL A 405 -17.10 13.77 -13.90
N VAL A 406 -17.88 14.41 -14.76
CA VAL A 406 -18.19 15.83 -14.63
C VAL A 406 -19.42 15.95 -13.72
N THR A 407 -19.36 16.84 -12.73
CA THR A 407 -20.41 17.11 -11.74
C THR A 407 -20.34 18.59 -11.35
N THR A 408 -21.38 19.17 -10.75
CA THR A 408 -21.37 20.57 -10.29
C THR A 408 -20.76 20.69 -8.89
N GLU A 409 -20.38 21.91 -8.45
CA GLU A 409 -19.91 22.08 -7.05
C GLU A 409 -20.99 21.71 -6.04
N ASP A 410 -22.25 22.05 -6.34
CA ASP A 410 -23.39 21.78 -5.46
C ASP A 410 -23.68 20.28 -5.29
N GLU A 411 -23.68 19.53 -6.40
CA GLU A 411 -23.77 18.08 -6.38
C GLU A 411 -22.60 17.44 -5.63
N LEU A 412 -21.38 17.95 -5.83
CA LEU A 412 -20.18 17.47 -5.16
C LEU A 412 -20.27 17.67 -3.63
N VAL A 413 -20.70 18.85 -3.17
CA VAL A 413 -20.84 19.16 -1.74
C VAL A 413 -21.92 18.27 -1.11
N SER A 414 -23.07 18.14 -1.77
CA SER A 414 -24.18 17.30 -1.31
C SER A 414 -23.78 15.82 -1.22
N GLU A 415 -23.14 15.27 -2.27
CA GLU A 415 -22.65 13.89 -2.28
C GLU A 415 -21.53 13.70 -1.24
N PHE A 416 -20.68 14.71 -1.03
CA PHE A 416 -19.63 14.67 -0.02
C PHE A 416 -20.21 14.63 1.39
N HIS A 417 -21.20 15.45 1.72
CA HIS A 417 -21.82 15.47 3.05
C HIS A 417 -22.53 14.14 3.39
N ASP A 418 -23.34 13.58 2.48
CA ASP A 418 -23.99 12.27 2.69
C ASP A 418 -22.95 11.16 2.89
N ARG A 419 -21.90 11.15 2.07
CA ARG A 419 -20.85 10.14 2.20
C ARG A 419 -20.01 10.33 3.46
N LEU A 420 -19.67 11.57 3.81
CA LEU A 420 -18.92 11.89 5.03
C LEU A 420 -19.71 11.45 6.26
N PHE A 421 -21.04 11.67 6.28
CA PHE A 421 -21.92 11.21 7.34
C PHE A 421 -21.85 9.69 7.52
N ARG A 422 -21.99 8.91 6.43
CA ARG A 422 -21.85 7.44 6.45
C ARG A 422 -20.43 6.97 6.80
N PHE A 423 -19.43 7.78 6.48
CA PHE A 423 -18.02 7.47 6.68
C PHE A 423 -17.59 7.61 8.15
N ARG A 424 -18.28 8.41 8.98
CA ARG A 424 -18.08 8.47 10.44
C ARG A 424 -18.12 7.07 11.07
N ARG A 425 -19.16 6.30 10.76
CA ARG A 425 -19.32 4.92 11.21
C ARG A 425 -18.14 4.03 10.81
N HIS A 426 -17.70 4.16 9.55
CA HIS A 426 -16.60 3.37 9.02
C HIS A 426 -15.28 3.65 9.75
N ILE A 427 -14.92 4.94 9.95
CA ILE A 427 -13.73 5.34 10.72
C ILE A 427 -13.83 4.90 12.18
N PHE A 428 -14.99 5.10 12.81
CA PHE A 428 -15.23 4.67 14.18
C PHE A 428 -15.03 3.16 14.33
N ASN A 429 -15.63 2.35 13.45
CA ASN A 429 -15.47 0.90 13.50
C ASN A 429 -14.02 0.46 13.33
N ILE A 430 -13.25 1.08 12.42
CA ILE A 430 -11.82 0.79 12.27
C ILE A 430 -11.09 1.04 13.59
N ARG A 431 -11.23 2.25 14.14
CA ARG A 431 -10.58 2.67 15.39
C ARG A 431 -10.98 1.73 16.55
N TRP A 432 -12.26 1.41 16.65
CA TRP A 432 -12.84 0.56 17.68
C TRP A 432 -12.35 -0.90 17.60
N GLN A 433 -12.43 -1.53 16.42
CA GLN A 433 -12.03 -2.93 16.23
C GLN A 433 -10.53 -3.14 16.47
N TYR A 434 -9.69 -2.24 15.96
CA TYR A 434 -8.27 -2.28 16.27
C TYR A 434 -7.97 -1.99 17.75
N GLY A 435 -8.79 -1.16 18.41
CA GLY A 435 -8.74 -0.94 19.85
C GLY A 435 -9.04 -2.23 20.63
N ALA A 436 -10.14 -2.91 20.31
CA ALA A 436 -10.54 -4.18 20.91
C ALA A 436 -9.49 -5.28 20.67
N TYR A 437 -8.96 -5.39 19.44
CA TYR A 437 -7.87 -6.32 19.12
C TYR A 437 -6.63 -6.09 20.01
N ARG A 438 -6.21 -4.83 20.19
CA ARG A 438 -5.07 -4.48 21.06
C ARG A 438 -5.35 -4.80 22.52
N GLN A 439 -6.55 -4.47 23.02
CA GLN A 439 -6.94 -4.74 24.40
C GLN A 439 -6.92 -6.24 24.70
N LEU A 440 -7.55 -7.04 23.83
CA LEU A 440 -7.59 -8.50 23.99
C LEU A 440 -6.20 -9.12 24.00
N ARG A 441 -5.31 -8.64 23.11
CA ARG A 441 -3.94 -9.15 23.02
C ARG A 441 -3.11 -8.83 24.28
N VAL A 442 -3.33 -7.69 24.92
CA VAL A 442 -2.61 -7.30 26.15
C VAL A 442 -3.16 -8.01 27.38
N ASN A 443 -4.47 -8.24 27.44
CA ASN A 443 -5.17 -8.79 28.60
C ASN A 443 -5.50 -10.29 28.46
N LEU A 444 -4.79 -11.02 27.60
CA LEU A 444 -5.05 -12.43 27.34
C LEU A 444 -4.78 -13.28 28.58
N ARG A 445 -5.71 -14.15 28.98
CA ARG A 445 -5.52 -15.04 30.14
C ARG A 445 -4.70 -16.29 29.81
N SER A 446 -4.27 -17.00 30.85
CA SER A 446 -3.55 -18.27 30.73
C SER A 446 -4.35 -19.42 30.09
N ASN A 447 -5.69 -19.39 30.19
CA ASN A 447 -6.59 -20.36 29.58
C ASN A 447 -7.15 -19.91 28.22
N GLU A 448 -6.64 -18.80 27.67
CA GLU A 448 -7.13 -18.17 26.45
C GLU A 448 -6.05 -18.15 25.36
N CYS A 449 -6.47 -18.26 24.10
CA CYS A 449 -5.61 -17.98 22.95
C CYS A 449 -6.29 -16.99 22.00
N LEU A 450 -5.46 -16.23 21.26
CA LEU A 450 -5.91 -15.37 20.17
C LEU A 450 -5.24 -15.77 18.86
N LEU A 451 -6.04 -16.19 17.89
CA LEU A 451 -5.65 -16.40 16.50
C LEU A 451 -6.00 -15.16 15.67
N HIS A 452 -4.99 -14.55 15.04
CA HIS A 452 -5.20 -13.58 13.97
C HIS A 452 -4.93 -14.29 12.65
N VAL A 453 -5.94 -14.40 11.77
CA VAL A 453 -5.86 -15.19 10.53
C VAL A 453 -6.28 -14.39 9.31
N ASP A 454 -5.66 -14.69 8.17
CA ASP A 454 -6.04 -14.17 6.85
C ASP A 454 -5.54 -15.08 5.73
N PHE A 455 -6.19 -15.03 4.56
CA PHE A 455 -5.70 -15.63 3.34
C PHE A 455 -4.71 -14.70 2.64
N SER A 456 -3.49 -15.20 2.45
CA SER A 456 -2.52 -14.50 1.61
C SER A 456 -2.80 -14.80 0.13
N GLU A 457 -2.53 -13.85 -0.78
CA GLU A 457 -2.67 -14.08 -2.24
C GLU A 457 -2.09 -15.43 -2.69
N ASN A 458 -2.71 -16.13 -3.62
CA ASN A 458 -2.16 -17.42 -4.05
C ASN A 458 -0.72 -17.28 -4.60
N TYR A 459 0.15 -18.21 -4.23
CA TYR A 459 1.50 -18.28 -4.76
C TYR A 459 1.46 -19.03 -6.10
N SER A 460 1.80 -18.35 -7.18
CA SER A 460 2.08 -19.02 -8.46
C SER A 460 3.37 -19.84 -8.34
N CYS A 461 3.25 -21.16 -8.49
CA CYS A 461 4.34 -22.11 -8.54
C CYS A 461 5.24 -21.84 -9.77
N LYS A 462 6.54 -22.00 -9.60
CA LYS A 462 7.57 -21.58 -10.56
C LYS A 462 8.73 -22.57 -10.57
N TYR A 463 9.36 -22.68 -11.74
CA TYR A 463 10.62 -23.37 -11.89
C TYR A 463 11.78 -22.36 -11.93
N SER A 464 12.96 -22.81 -11.55
CA SER A 464 14.20 -22.04 -11.65
C SER A 464 14.56 -21.73 -13.10
N GLN A 465 14.25 -22.65 -14.01
CA GLN A 465 14.35 -22.48 -15.47
C GLN A 465 13.07 -23.02 -16.12
N GLU A 466 12.41 -22.20 -16.93
CA GLU A 466 11.13 -22.55 -17.56
C GLU A 466 11.27 -22.62 -19.08
N ILE A 467 10.73 -23.69 -19.68
CA ILE A 467 10.57 -23.78 -21.13
C ILE A 467 9.46 -22.83 -21.59
N GLN A 468 9.54 -22.40 -22.85
CA GLN A 468 8.62 -21.40 -23.41
C GLN A 468 7.13 -21.80 -23.29
N SER A 469 6.80 -23.08 -23.44
CA SER A 469 5.43 -23.59 -23.35
C SER A 469 4.83 -23.48 -21.94
N VAL A 470 5.64 -23.61 -20.88
CA VAL A 470 5.21 -23.41 -19.49
C VAL A 470 5.07 -21.92 -19.19
N HIS A 471 6.04 -21.10 -19.64
CA HIS A 471 6.06 -19.65 -19.39
C HIS A 471 4.89 -18.89 -20.02
N PHE A 472 4.43 -19.31 -21.20
CA PHE A 472 3.28 -18.70 -21.90
C PHE A 472 1.98 -19.51 -21.80
N GLY A 473 2.02 -20.67 -21.14
CA GLY A 473 0.86 -21.54 -20.93
C GLY A 473 0.05 -21.17 -19.67
N GLY A 474 -1.19 -21.66 -19.59
CA GLY A 474 -2.02 -21.58 -18.38
C GLY A 474 -1.66 -22.61 -17.30
N SER A 475 -0.52 -23.31 -17.45
CA SER A 475 -0.15 -24.50 -16.68
C SER A 475 0.47 -24.23 -15.32
N HIS A 476 0.66 -22.95 -14.92
CA HIS A 476 1.17 -22.64 -13.59
C HIS A 476 0.18 -23.07 -12.50
N GLN A 477 0.58 -24.06 -11.71
CA GLN A 477 -0.13 -24.37 -10.48
C GLN A 477 -0.05 -23.20 -9.50
N GLN A 478 -1.02 -23.14 -8.59
CA GLN A 478 -1.08 -22.14 -7.56
C GLN A 478 -1.24 -22.85 -6.22
N ALA A 479 -0.53 -22.38 -5.21
CA ALA A 479 -0.71 -22.78 -3.84
C ALA A 479 -1.47 -21.70 -3.08
N THR A 480 -2.49 -22.11 -2.33
CA THR A 480 -3.23 -21.26 -1.39
C THR A 480 -2.50 -21.25 -0.05
N LEU A 481 -2.35 -20.06 0.55
CA LEU A 481 -1.68 -19.87 1.83
C LEU A 481 -2.67 -19.24 2.82
N HIS A 482 -3.12 -20.02 3.80
CA HIS A 482 -3.84 -19.49 4.94
C HIS A 482 -2.85 -19.21 6.07
N THR A 483 -2.70 -17.95 6.42
CA THR A 483 -1.64 -17.47 7.30
C THR A 483 -2.23 -16.99 8.62
N GLY A 484 -1.47 -17.16 9.70
CA GLY A 484 -1.92 -16.65 10.98
C GLY A 484 -0.84 -16.48 12.02
N VAL A 485 -1.24 -15.82 13.09
CA VAL A 485 -0.41 -15.57 14.27
C VAL A 485 -1.21 -15.93 15.50
N LEU A 486 -0.65 -16.84 16.30
CA LEU A 486 -1.17 -17.28 17.57
C LEU A 486 -0.51 -16.49 18.71
N TYR A 487 -1.34 -15.92 19.57
CA TYR A 487 -0.95 -15.26 20.81
C TYR A 487 -1.47 -16.08 21.99
N THR A 488 -0.61 -16.34 22.96
CA THR A 488 -0.92 -16.99 24.24
C THR A 488 -0.29 -16.19 25.37
N ALA A 489 -0.79 -16.31 26.59
CA ALA A 489 -0.17 -15.67 27.75
C ALA A 489 1.15 -16.35 28.18
N ALA A 490 1.33 -17.62 27.80
CA ALA A 490 2.50 -18.42 28.15
C ALA A 490 3.77 -18.03 27.40
N GLU A 491 3.66 -17.53 26.16
CA GLU A 491 4.80 -17.17 25.33
C GLU A 491 4.96 -15.65 25.16
N GLN A 492 6.17 -15.15 25.37
CA GLN A 492 6.47 -13.72 25.18
C GLN A 492 6.50 -13.32 23.69
N SER A 493 6.80 -14.26 22.80
CA SER A 493 6.78 -14.07 21.35
C SER A 493 5.64 -14.84 20.71
N PRO A 494 4.90 -14.26 19.76
CA PRO A 494 3.80 -14.97 19.13
C PRO A 494 4.29 -16.09 18.19
N VAL A 495 3.53 -17.19 18.14
CA VAL A 495 3.77 -18.30 17.21
C VAL A 495 3.15 -17.94 15.86
N THR A 496 3.95 -17.92 14.80
CA THR A 496 3.46 -17.71 13.44
C THR A 496 3.25 -19.04 12.74
N PHE A 497 2.13 -19.19 12.03
CA PHE A 497 1.83 -20.40 11.27
C PHE A 497 1.32 -20.11 9.85
N CYS A 498 1.40 -21.11 8.99
CA CYS A 498 0.80 -21.09 7.67
C CYS A 498 0.39 -22.50 7.26
N SER A 499 -0.87 -22.69 6.84
CA SER A 499 -1.29 -23.88 6.12
C SER A 499 -1.22 -23.63 4.61
N ILE A 500 -0.69 -24.62 3.89
CA ILE A 500 -0.46 -24.58 2.43
C ILE A 500 -1.32 -25.67 1.81
N SER A 501 -2.11 -25.31 0.78
CA SER A 501 -2.99 -26.25 0.07
C SER A 501 -2.90 -26.07 -1.45
N PRO A 502 -3.03 -27.16 -2.23
CA PRO A 502 -3.29 -27.06 -3.68
C PRO A 502 -4.70 -26.57 -4.00
N SER A 503 -5.67 -26.73 -3.08
CA SER A 503 -7.05 -26.26 -3.27
C SER A 503 -7.12 -24.74 -3.35
N ARG A 504 -7.88 -24.21 -4.32
CA ARG A 504 -8.08 -22.76 -4.53
C ARG A 504 -9.36 -22.23 -3.85
N ARG A 505 -9.99 -23.08 -3.04
CA ARG A 505 -11.20 -22.74 -2.29
C ARG A 505 -10.88 -21.82 -1.11
N HIS A 506 -11.80 -20.91 -0.82
CA HIS A 506 -11.69 -19.95 0.29
C HIS A 506 -13.01 -19.84 1.07
N ASP A 507 -13.94 -20.74 0.81
CA ASP A 507 -15.25 -20.81 1.45
C ASP A 507 -15.14 -21.49 2.84
N PRO A 508 -16.22 -21.54 3.64
CA PRO A 508 -16.13 -21.95 5.04
C PRO A 508 -15.51 -23.34 5.26
N PRO A 509 -15.85 -24.39 4.49
CA PRO A 509 -15.17 -25.69 4.59
C PRO A 509 -13.65 -25.60 4.45
N ALA A 510 -13.17 -24.81 3.48
CA ALA A 510 -11.74 -24.61 3.27
C ALA A 510 -11.09 -23.86 4.44
N ILE A 511 -11.75 -22.84 5.00
CA ILE A 511 -11.27 -22.12 6.19
C ILE A 511 -11.04 -23.10 7.35
N TRP A 512 -12.02 -23.97 7.63
CA TRP A 512 -11.92 -24.91 8.74
C TRP A 512 -10.94 -26.04 8.47
N ALA A 513 -10.84 -26.56 7.23
CA ALA A 513 -9.77 -27.48 6.85
C ALA A 513 -8.36 -26.87 7.06
N HIS A 514 -8.22 -25.57 6.81
CA HIS A 514 -6.98 -24.83 7.06
C HIS A 514 -6.69 -24.55 8.53
N LEU A 515 -7.73 -24.50 9.38
CA LEU A 515 -7.62 -24.26 10.82
C LEU A 515 -7.48 -25.54 11.64
N ASP A 516 -8.04 -26.67 11.19
CA ASP A 516 -7.99 -27.96 11.89
C ASP A 516 -6.59 -28.32 12.41
N PRO A 517 -5.53 -28.38 11.57
CA PRO A 517 -4.19 -28.73 12.05
C PRO A 517 -3.60 -27.68 12.99
N VAL A 518 -4.05 -26.42 12.90
CA VAL A 518 -3.64 -25.35 13.80
C VAL A 518 -4.29 -25.54 15.17
N LEU A 519 -5.58 -25.86 15.20
CA LEU A 519 -6.31 -26.13 16.45
C LEU A 519 -5.77 -27.37 17.16
N ASP A 520 -5.41 -28.41 16.41
CA ASP A 520 -4.76 -29.61 16.97
C ASP A 520 -3.42 -29.23 17.63
N MET A 521 -2.59 -28.44 16.95
CA MET A 521 -1.34 -27.93 17.53
C MET A 521 -1.58 -27.08 18.79
N VAL A 522 -2.63 -26.24 18.83
CA VAL A 522 -2.96 -25.46 20.03
C VAL A 522 -3.31 -26.39 21.20
N ARG A 523 -4.09 -27.44 20.96
CA ARG A 523 -4.51 -28.39 22.00
C ARG A 523 -3.33 -29.23 22.51
N GLU A 524 -2.43 -29.64 21.63
CA GLU A 524 -1.23 -30.39 21.99
C GLU A 524 -0.22 -29.55 22.76
N ARG A 525 0.09 -28.34 22.29
CA ARG A 525 1.13 -27.48 22.88
C ARG A 525 0.64 -26.72 24.11
N TYR A 526 -0.66 -26.43 24.20
CA TYR A 526 -1.26 -25.63 25.27
C TYR A 526 -2.56 -26.25 25.83
N PRO A 527 -2.46 -27.37 26.57
CA PRO A 527 -3.63 -28.13 27.01
C PRO A 527 -4.58 -27.36 27.94
N LEU A 528 -4.07 -26.36 28.66
CA LEU A 528 -4.84 -25.48 29.56
C LEU A 528 -5.78 -24.51 28.82
N ILE A 529 -5.57 -24.30 27.52
CA ILE A 529 -6.36 -23.37 26.73
C ILE A 529 -7.71 -23.99 26.41
N ASN A 530 -8.77 -23.40 26.96
CA ASN A 530 -10.14 -23.84 26.75
C ASN A 530 -11.00 -22.78 26.03
N ARG A 531 -10.50 -21.56 25.88
CA ARG A 531 -11.19 -20.47 25.21
C ARG A 531 -10.42 -19.98 23.99
N LEU A 532 -11.13 -19.85 22.87
CA LEU A 532 -10.57 -19.48 21.57
C LEU A 532 -11.06 -18.11 21.13
N HIS A 533 -10.14 -17.18 20.87
CA HIS A 533 -10.45 -15.92 20.21
C HIS A 533 -9.89 -15.92 18.79
N VAL A 534 -10.69 -15.53 17.80
CA VAL A 534 -10.25 -15.39 16.42
C VAL A 534 -10.50 -13.96 15.95
N PHE A 535 -9.55 -13.40 15.20
CA PHE A 535 -9.66 -12.15 14.48
C PHE A 535 -9.32 -12.36 13.00
N SER A 536 -10.20 -11.90 12.12
CA SER A 536 -10.00 -11.96 10.65
C SER A 536 -10.55 -10.72 9.96
N ASP A 537 -10.26 -10.56 8.67
CA ASP A 537 -11.05 -9.65 7.82
C ASP A 537 -12.48 -10.21 7.64
N GLY A 538 -13.40 -9.38 7.17
CA GLY A 538 -14.82 -9.70 7.02
C GLY A 538 -15.37 -9.79 5.58
N PRO A 539 -14.66 -10.29 4.55
CA PRO A 539 -15.25 -10.45 3.24
C PRO A 539 -16.38 -11.51 3.28
N ALA A 540 -17.52 -11.18 2.68
CA ALA A 540 -18.71 -12.04 2.64
C ALA A 540 -18.48 -13.35 1.87
N THR A 541 -17.47 -13.40 1.00
CA THR A 541 -17.10 -14.60 0.24
C THR A 541 -16.28 -15.61 1.07
N GLN A 542 -15.77 -15.21 2.25
CA GLN A 542 -14.90 -16.05 3.08
C GLN A 542 -15.39 -16.07 4.53
N TYR A 543 -14.87 -15.21 5.41
CA TYR A 543 -15.08 -15.32 6.85
C TYR A 543 -16.46 -14.84 7.34
N LYS A 544 -17.09 -13.87 6.66
CA LYS A 544 -18.32 -13.21 7.16
C LYS A 544 -19.56 -13.67 6.42
N GLN A 545 -19.93 -14.94 6.64
CA GLN A 545 -21.06 -15.58 5.98
C GLN A 545 -21.72 -16.66 6.85
N LYS A 546 -22.96 -17.03 6.48
CA LYS A 546 -23.79 -18.00 7.21
C LYS A 546 -23.12 -19.35 7.45
N GLY A 547 -22.41 -19.88 6.46
CA GLY A 547 -21.71 -21.16 6.58
C GLY A 547 -20.60 -21.12 7.62
N ASN A 548 -19.83 -20.03 7.66
CA ASN A 548 -18.78 -19.88 8.66
C ASN A 548 -19.38 -19.68 10.07
N PHE A 549 -20.52 -18.98 10.20
CA PHE A 549 -21.18 -18.79 11.49
C PHE A 549 -21.65 -20.11 12.09
N TYR A 550 -22.19 -21.00 11.24
CA TYR A 550 -22.53 -22.36 11.64
C TYR A 550 -21.29 -23.14 12.11
N LEU A 551 -20.21 -23.14 11.33
CA LEU A 551 -19.00 -23.89 11.67
C LEU A 551 -18.30 -23.34 12.93
N ILE A 552 -18.29 -22.01 13.13
CA ILE A 552 -17.85 -21.37 14.40
C ILE A 552 -18.59 -21.96 15.60
N SER A 553 -19.88 -22.23 15.45
CA SER A 553 -20.70 -22.78 16.53
C SER A 553 -20.52 -24.29 16.73
N LYS A 554 -19.75 -25.02 15.92
CA LYS A 554 -19.65 -26.49 16.03
C LYS A 554 -18.20 -26.99 16.09
N GLU A 555 -17.35 -26.56 15.15
CA GLU A 555 -16.00 -27.10 14.98
C GLU A 555 -15.07 -26.89 16.19
N PRO A 556 -15.01 -25.72 16.85
CA PRO A 556 -14.18 -25.54 18.05
C PRO A 556 -14.55 -26.50 19.18
N PHE A 557 -15.84 -26.77 19.37
CA PHE A 557 -16.33 -27.65 20.43
C PHE A 557 -15.93 -29.10 20.16
N LYS A 558 -15.92 -29.54 18.89
CA LYS A 558 -15.40 -30.86 18.50
C LYS A 558 -13.91 -31.03 18.86
N LYS A 559 -13.14 -29.93 18.86
CA LYS A 559 -11.72 -29.90 19.27
C LYS A 559 -11.52 -29.71 20.79
N GLY A 560 -12.60 -29.63 21.57
CA GLY A 560 -12.56 -29.53 23.04
C GLY A 560 -12.46 -28.12 23.61
N PHE A 561 -12.68 -27.07 22.81
CA PHE A 561 -12.83 -25.70 23.32
C PHE A 561 -14.21 -25.54 23.99
N LYS A 562 -14.26 -24.80 25.11
CA LYS A 562 -15.48 -24.51 25.87
C LYS A 562 -16.26 -23.33 25.32
N ASP A 563 -15.57 -22.33 24.78
CA ASP A 563 -16.19 -21.17 24.18
C ASP A 563 -15.28 -20.53 23.13
N ILE A 564 -15.90 -19.84 22.17
CA ILE A 564 -15.22 -19.16 21.08
C ILE A 564 -15.78 -17.75 20.89
N SER A 565 -14.90 -16.79 20.59
CA SER A 565 -15.28 -15.51 20.00
C SER A 565 -14.58 -15.30 18.66
N TRP A 566 -15.34 -14.98 17.62
CA TRP A 566 -14.81 -14.56 16.33
C TRP A 566 -15.12 -13.08 16.10
N ASN A 567 -14.08 -12.28 15.92
CA ASN A 567 -14.18 -10.84 15.72
C ASN A 567 -13.69 -10.47 14.32
N PHE A 568 -14.33 -9.49 13.71
CA PHE A 568 -14.04 -9.03 12.36
C PHE A 568 -13.50 -7.61 12.38
N PHE A 569 -12.44 -7.36 11.61
CA PHE A 569 -12.05 -5.99 11.27
C PHE A 569 -13.10 -5.35 10.33
N GLU A 570 -13.10 -4.02 10.30
CA GLU A 570 -13.93 -3.28 9.34
C GLU A 570 -13.46 -3.61 7.90
N ALA A 571 -14.42 -3.72 6.98
CA ALA A 571 -14.17 -4.20 5.63
C ALA A 571 -13.04 -3.44 4.90
N SER A 572 -12.12 -4.15 4.25
CA SER A 572 -10.90 -3.61 3.60
C SER A 572 -9.85 -3.03 4.55
N HIS A 573 -10.02 -3.20 5.86
CA HIS A 573 -9.09 -2.77 6.89
C HIS A 573 -8.61 -3.91 7.79
N GLY A 574 -8.73 -5.18 7.37
CA GLY A 574 -8.25 -6.35 8.11
C GLY A 574 -6.75 -6.65 8.00
N LYS A 575 -5.96 -5.79 7.34
CA LYS A 575 -4.52 -6.03 7.13
C LYS A 575 -3.78 -6.07 8.46
N GLY A 576 -2.87 -7.03 8.59
CA GLY A 576 -2.29 -7.35 9.89
C GLY A 576 -1.02 -8.18 9.88
N ALA A 577 -0.73 -8.79 11.03
CA ALA A 577 0.43 -9.65 11.20
C ALA A 577 0.45 -10.88 10.25
N PRO A 578 -0.69 -11.53 9.92
CA PRO A 578 -0.74 -12.64 8.96
C PRO A 578 -0.17 -12.31 7.57
N ASP A 579 -0.45 -11.11 7.06
CA ASP A 579 0.13 -10.63 5.80
C ASP A 579 1.67 -10.69 5.78
N GLY A 580 2.28 -10.36 6.93
CA GLY A 580 3.72 -10.42 7.12
C GLY A 580 4.29 -11.84 7.04
N VAL A 581 3.54 -12.82 7.55
CA VAL A 581 3.87 -14.26 7.48
C VAL A 581 3.81 -14.72 6.02
N GLY A 582 2.68 -14.49 5.34
CA GLY A 582 2.52 -14.85 3.93
C GLY A 582 3.54 -14.18 3.03
N GLY A 583 3.84 -12.89 3.28
CA GLY A 583 4.88 -12.16 2.58
C GLY A 583 6.28 -12.74 2.80
N THR A 584 6.55 -13.30 3.98
CA THR A 584 7.84 -13.94 4.31
C THR A 584 8.00 -15.29 3.64
N LEU A 585 7.00 -16.16 3.71
CA LEU A 585 7.07 -17.49 3.09
C LEU A 585 7.21 -17.41 1.57
N LYS A 586 6.40 -16.56 0.92
CA LYS A 586 6.49 -16.35 -0.53
C LYS A 586 7.83 -15.76 -0.97
N ARG A 587 8.47 -14.91 -0.15
CA ARG A 587 9.83 -14.42 -0.41
C ARG A 587 10.84 -15.56 -0.34
N SER A 588 10.73 -16.42 0.66
CA SER A 588 11.61 -17.59 0.83
C SER A 588 11.44 -18.54 -0.36
N ALA A 589 10.20 -18.82 -0.77
CA ALA A 589 9.91 -19.60 -1.97
C ALA A 589 10.50 -18.97 -3.24
N ASP A 590 10.29 -17.66 -3.47
CA ASP A 590 10.90 -16.94 -4.60
C ASP A 590 12.45 -16.98 -4.54
N GLN A 591 13.04 -17.00 -3.34
CA GLN A 591 14.49 -17.06 -3.16
C GLN A 591 15.03 -18.45 -3.50
N ILE A 592 14.36 -19.52 -3.08
CA ILE A 592 14.70 -20.91 -3.44
C ILE A 592 14.70 -21.06 -4.96
N VAL A 593 13.65 -20.54 -5.62
CA VAL A 593 13.54 -20.57 -7.10
C VAL A 593 14.70 -19.84 -7.78
N ARG A 594 15.08 -18.65 -7.27
CA ARG A 594 16.20 -17.89 -7.81
C ARG A 594 17.58 -18.53 -7.60
N HIS A 595 17.70 -19.45 -6.65
CA HIS A 595 18.94 -20.17 -6.38
C HIS A 595 19.02 -21.53 -7.09
N GLY A 596 18.11 -21.80 -8.03
CA GLY A 596 18.13 -23.03 -8.82
C GLY A 596 17.20 -24.14 -8.32
N GLY A 597 16.39 -23.89 -7.29
CA GLY A 597 15.37 -24.84 -6.83
C GLY A 597 14.06 -24.72 -7.62
N ASP A 598 13.28 -25.79 -7.67
CA ASP A 598 11.97 -25.79 -8.34
C ASP A 598 10.84 -25.92 -7.31
N ILE A 599 9.76 -25.16 -7.51
CA ILE A 599 8.53 -25.24 -6.71
C ILE A 599 7.36 -25.45 -7.67
N PRO A 600 7.14 -26.69 -8.14
CA PRO A 600 6.10 -27.02 -9.12
C PRO A 600 4.68 -27.03 -8.52
N ASN A 601 4.53 -27.36 -7.23
CA ASN A 601 3.24 -27.56 -6.57
C ASN A 601 3.28 -27.18 -5.08
N ALA A 602 2.13 -27.28 -4.41
CA ALA A 602 1.97 -26.93 -2.98
C ALA A 602 2.81 -27.82 -2.04
N GLU A 603 2.93 -29.11 -2.33
CA GLU A 603 3.74 -30.06 -1.55
C GLU A 603 5.23 -29.73 -1.62
N ALA A 604 5.74 -29.50 -2.83
CA ALA A 604 7.12 -29.08 -3.04
C ALA A 604 7.39 -27.75 -2.35
N MET A 605 6.43 -26.81 -2.37
CA MET A 605 6.55 -25.55 -1.64
C MET A 605 6.72 -25.78 -0.15
N LEU A 606 5.90 -26.64 0.46
CA LEU A 606 5.99 -26.99 1.88
C LEU A 606 7.35 -27.62 2.21
N HIS A 607 7.77 -28.64 1.45
CA HIS A 607 9.02 -29.36 1.68
C HIS A 607 10.24 -28.43 1.56
N GLN A 608 10.28 -27.61 0.52
CA GLN A 608 11.36 -26.65 0.28
C GLN A 608 11.43 -25.58 1.37
N LEU A 609 10.27 -25.07 1.82
CA LEU A 609 10.23 -24.12 2.92
C LEU A 609 10.69 -24.76 4.24
N ARG A 610 10.23 -25.97 4.58
CA ARG A 610 10.71 -26.69 5.77
C ARG A 610 12.22 -26.89 5.75
N SER A 611 12.77 -27.33 4.60
CA SER A 611 14.21 -27.53 4.40
C SER A 611 15.01 -26.24 4.54
N ALA A 612 14.42 -25.09 4.22
CA ALA A 612 15.06 -23.77 4.36
C ALA A 612 15.10 -23.26 5.82
N GLY A 613 14.55 -23.99 6.79
CA GLY A 613 14.62 -23.66 8.22
C GLY A 613 13.79 -22.43 8.60
N THR A 614 12.56 -22.32 8.11
CA THR A 614 11.66 -21.23 8.52
C THR A 614 11.22 -21.37 9.98
N SER A 615 11.11 -20.24 10.68
CA SER A 615 10.55 -20.18 12.04
C SER A 615 9.01 -20.21 12.08
N VAL A 616 8.35 -20.19 10.92
CA VAL A 616 6.90 -20.31 10.78
C VAL A 616 6.52 -21.78 10.80
N GLU A 617 5.55 -22.15 11.62
CA GLU A 617 4.96 -23.49 11.66
C GLU A 617 4.18 -23.75 10.37
N LEU A 618 4.49 -24.84 9.67
CA LEU A 618 3.94 -25.14 8.35
C LEU A 618 3.08 -26.39 8.35
N PHE A 619 1.83 -26.25 7.89
CA PHE A 619 0.88 -27.35 7.76
C PHE A 619 0.54 -27.59 6.30
N PHE A 620 0.33 -28.84 5.93
CA PHE A 620 -0.18 -29.22 4.62
C PHE A 620 -1.66 -29.58 4.74
N VAL A 621 -2.47 -29.09 3.80
CA VAL A 621 -3.90 -29.41 3.73
C VAL A 621 -4.18 -29.89 2.32
N GLY A 622 -4.45 -31.18 2.17
CA GLY A 622 -4.73 -31.78 0.87
C GLY A 622 -6.09 -31.36 0.31
N GLU A 623 -6.31 -31.60 -0.99
CA GLU A 623 -7.64 -31.40 -1.58
C GLU A 623 -8.69 -32.32 -0.94
N GLY A 624 -8.32 -33.55 -0.57
CA GLY A 624 -9.21 -34.48 0.12
C GLY A 624 -9.65 -34.01 1.51
N ASP A 625 -8.81 -33.24 2.24
CA ASP A 625 -9.19 -32.68 3.54
C ASP A 625 -10.25 -31.58 3.40
N VAL A 626 -10.10 -30.75 2.37
CA VAL A 626 -11.09 -29.72 2.04
C VAL A 626 -12.39 -30.36 1.57
N GLU A 627 -12.31 -31.38 0.70
CA GLU A 627 -13.50 -32.06 0.17
C GLU A 627 -14.28 -32.78 1.27
N ARG A 628 -13.59 -33.40 2.24
CA ARG A 628 -14.23 -33.99 3.42
C ARG A 628 -15.05 -32.97 4.20
N LYS A 629 -14.50 -31.77 4.44
CA LYS A 629 -15.24 -30.67 5.09
C LYS A 629 -16.41 -30.14 4.25
N VAL A 630 -16.27 -30.16 2.92
CA VAL A 630 -17.37 -29.79 2.02
C VAL A 630 -18.51 -30.79 2.15
N GLN A 631 -18.20 -32.09 2.15
CA GLN A 631 -19.18 -33.16 2.32
C GLN A 631 -19.91 -33.07 3.67
N GLU A 632 -19.16 -32.87 4.78
CA GLU A 632 -19.72 -32.62 6.12
C GLU A 632 -20.70 -31.43 6.11
N MET A 633 -20.44 -30.40 5.31
CA MET A 633 -21.31 -29.22 5.21
C MET A 633 -22.52 -29.44 4.28
N MET A 634 -22.42 -30.33 3.29
CA MET A 634 -23.55 -30.68 2.41
C MET A 634 -24.63 -31.48 3.15
N GLU A 635 -24.25 -32.19 4.20
CA GLU A 635 -25.16 -32.95 5.06
C GLU A 635 -25.97 -32.04 6.01
N VAL A 636 -25.61 -30.77 6.11
CA VAL A 636 -26.30 -29.78 6.95
C VAL A 636 -27.52 -29.23 6.21
N PRO A 637 -28.68 -29.09 6.87
CA PRO A 637 -29.84 -28.41 6.29
C PRO A 637 -29.52 -26.99 5.79
N PRO A 638 -30.29 -26.46 4.82
CA PRO A 638 -30.06 -25.13 4.27
C PRO A 638 -30.00 -24.05 5.36
N LEU A 639 -28.81 -23.51 5.59
CA LEU A 639 -28.59 -22.48 6.61
C LEU A 639 -29.29 -21.17 6.22
N VAL A 640 -29.98 -20.55 7.18
CA VAL A 640 -30.58 -19.22 7.03
C VAL A 640 -29.54 -18.14 7.31
N PRO A 641 -29.39 -17.11 6.45
CA PRO A 641 -28.51 -15.99 6.73
C PRO A 641 -28.96 -15.20 7.97
N VAL A 642 -28.03 -14.88 8.86
CA VAL A 642 -28.31 -14.03 10.03
C VAL A 642 -28.63 -12.61 9.55
N LYS A 643 -29.76 -12.05 10.01
CA LYS A 643 -30.18 -10.69 9.65
C LYS A 643 -29.07 -9.69 10.03
N GLY A 644 -28.72 -8.82 9.07
CA GLY A 644 -27.67 -7.83 9.29
C GLY A 644 -26.24 -8.39 9.31
N THR A 645 -25.98 -9.56 8.73
CA THR A 645 -24.64 -10.20 8.65
C THR A 645 -23.50 -9.20 8.37
N MET A 646 -23.67 -8.28 7.42
CA MET A 646 -22.63 -7.30 7.06
C MET A 646 -22.31 -6.27 8.15
N LYS A 647 -23.21 -6.03 9.11
CA LYS A 647 -23.00 -5.11 10.25
C LYS A 647 -22.29 -5.78 11.43
N ILE A 648 -22.31 -7.11 11.50
CA ILE A 648 -21.77 -7.89 12.63
C ILE A 648 -20.25 -7.78 12.67
N HIS A 649 -19.67 -7.47 13.83
CA HIS A 649 -18.22 -7.52 13.98
C HIS A 649 -17.74 -8.42 15.13
N GLN A 650 -18.65 -8.96 15.93
CA GLN A 650 -18.31 -9.95 16.94
C GLN A 650 -19.39 -11.03 16.98
N ILE A 651 -18.92 -12.28 16.99
CA ILE A 651 -19.71 -13.50 17.16
C ILE A 651 -19.11 -14.26 18.33
N ILE A 652 -19.97 -14.79 19.19
CA ILE A 652 -19.60 -15.54 20.38
C ILE A 652 -20.45 -16.81 20.40
N SER A 653 -19.87 -17.93 20.79
CA SER A 653 -20.59 -19.17 20.99
C SER A 653 -20.08 -19.84 22.26
N PHE A 654 -21.01 -20.21 23.15
CA PHE A 654 -20.73 -20.95 24.39
C PHE A 654 -21.25 -22.38 24.33
N SER A 655 -22.15 -22.67 23.40
CA SER A 655 -22.77 -23.97 23.23
C SER A 655 -22.87 -24.34 21.74
N PRO A 656 -22.72 -25.62 21.40
CA PRO A 656 -22.74 -26.03 20.02
C PRO A 656 -24.06 -25.72 19.30
N GLY A 657 -24.02 -24.92 18.23
CA GLY A 657 -25.22 -24.57 17.46
C GLY A 657 -25.96 -23.32 17.93
N THR A 658 -25.45 -22.59 18.91
CA THR A 658 -26.02 -21.26 19.27
C THR A 658 -24.94 -20.20 19.13
N ILE A 659 -25.30 -19.07 18.54
CA ILE A 659 -24.41 -17.92 18.42
C ILE A 659 -25.05 -16.67 19.01
N LYS A 660 -24.22 -15.88 19.69
CA LYS A 660 -24.52 -14.50 20.05
C LYS A 660 -23.71 -13.56 19.16
N TYR A 661 -24.28 -12.46 18.71
CA TYR A 661 -23.59 -11.52 17.82
C TYR A 661 -23.93 -10.06 18.13
N ARG A 662 -23.06 -9.15 17.67
CA ARG A 662 -23.27 -7.70 17.81
C ARG A 662 -22.55 -6.89 16.72
N ASP A 663 -22.95 -5.63 16.59
CA ASP A 663 -22.44 -4.72 15.57
C ASP A 663 -20.97 -4.32 15.79
N ILE A 664 -20.50 -4.22 17.03
CA ILE A 664 -19.10 -3.87 17.34
C ILE A 664 -18.59 -4.71 18.50
N THR A 665 -17.30 -5.03 18.48
CA THR A 665 -16.68 -5.91 19.48
C THR A 665 -16.71 -5.27 20.85
N CYS A 666 -17.20 -5.97 21.87
CA CYS A 666 -17.14 -5.49 23.25
C CYS A 666 -16.32 -6.45 24.10
N LEU A 667 -15.42 -5.87 24.90
CA LEU A 667 -14.53 -6.57 25.82
C LEU A 667 -14.53 -5.92 27.21
N CYS A 668 -15.56 -5.13 27.55
CA CYS A 668 -15.60 -4.37 28.82
C CYS A 668 -15.58 -5.25 30.07
N GLN A 669 -16.05 -6.51 29.95
CA GLN A 669 -16.03 -7.50 31.03
C GLN A 669 -15.13 -8.70 30.70
N ALA A 670 -14.28 -8.59 29.66
CA ALA A 670 -13.34 -9.64 29.30
C ALA A 670 -12.33 -9.91 30.44
N ASP A 671 -11.98 -8.90 31.23
CA ASP A 671 -11.14 -9.03 32.44
C ASP A 671 -11.85 -9.78 33.60
N LYS A 672 -13.16 -10.05 33.48
CA LYS A 672 -13.91 -10.97 34.35
C LYS A 672 -14.22 -12.32 33.68
N GLY A 673 -13.88 -12.47 32.40
CA GLY A 673 -14.06 -13.71 31.63
C GLY A 673 -15.43 -13.77 30.97
N VAL A 674 -16.18 -12.67 31.00
CA VAL A 674 -17.52 -12.53 30.43
C VAL A 674 -17.40 -11.85 29.07
N LEU A 675 -17.85 -12.53 28.03
CA LEU A 675 -17.81 -12.02 26.66
C LEU A 675 -19.18 -11.52 26.19
N ASP A 676 -20.28 -11.96 26.79
CA ASP A 676 -21.65 -11.69 26.38
C ASP A 676 -22.34 -10.58 27.17
N CYS A 677 -21.58 -9.55 27.55
CA CYS A 677 -22.14 -8.36 28.14
C CYS A 677 -23.25 -7.73 27.25
N ALA A 678 -24.27 -7.15 27.87
CA ALA A 678 -25.41 -6.52 27.20
C ALA A 678 -25.06 -5.28 26.36
N CYS A 679 -23.81 -4.81 26.41
CA CYS A 679 -23.34 -3.66 25.66
C CYS A 679 -23.53 -3.83 24.14
N TYR A 680 -24.00 -2.75 23.51
CA TYR A 680 -24.20 -2.63 22.06
C TYR A 680 -25.23 -3.58 21.46
N GLY A 681 -26.21 -4.02 22.25
CA GLY A 681 -27.37 -4.76 21.77
C GLY A 681 -27.01 -6.14 21.27
N ILE A 682 -26.42 -6.97 22.13
CA ILE A 682 -26.12 -8.37 21.84
C ILE A 682 -27.41 -9.11 21.46
N LYS A 683 -27.37 -9.89 20.39
CA LYS A 683 -28.48 -10.72 19.90
C LYS A 683 -28.07 -12.18 19.89
N GLU A 684 -29.04 -13.07 20.03
CA GLU A 684 -28.82 -14.52 20.08
C GLU A 684 -29.64 -15.20 18.97
N VAL A 685 -29.05 -16.20 18.31
CA VAL A 685 -29.67 -17.00 17.25
C VAL A 685 -29.19 -18.45 17.38
N SER A 686 -30.14 -19.38 17.36
CA SER A 686 -29.88 -20.82 17.23
C SER A 686 -29.69 -21.21 15.76
N LEU A 687 -28.61 -21.93 15.49
CA LEU A 687 -28.17 -22.45 14.20
C LEU A 687 -28.20 -23.99 14.27
N GLY A 688 -29.38 -24.61 14.14
CA GLY A 688 -29.46 -26.07 14.11
C GLY A 688 -30.72 -26.72 14.65
N GLU A 689 -31.70 -25.95 15.14
CA GLU A 689 -33.07 -26.45 15.15
C GLU A 689 -33.61 -26.30 13.73
N GLU A 690 -34.45 -27.24 13.29
CA GLU A 690 -35.44 -26.93 12.29
C GLU A 690 -35.93 -25.51 12.61
N ALA A 691 -35.92 -24.62 11.63
CA ALA A 691 -36.80 -23.49 11.75
C ALA A 691 -38.23 -24.09 11.72
N SER A 692 -38.67 -24.66 12.84
CA SER A 692 -40.00 -24.45 13.34
C SER A 692 -40.08 -22.93 13.56
N LEU A 693 -40.24 -22.22 12.45
CA LEU A 693 -41.42 -21.40 12.34
C LEU A 693 -42.56 -22.29 12.83
N GLN A 694 -42.90 -22.17 14.12
CA GLN A 694 -44.28 -22.30 14.50
C GLN A 694 -45.02 -21.17 13.76
N CYS A 695 -45.27 -21.42 12.49
CA CYS A 695 -46.48 -21.06 11.79
C CYS A 695 -46.97 -22.39 11.25
N THR A 696 -47.52 -23.21 12.13
CA THR A 696 -48.80 -23.86 11.82
C THR A 696 -49.84 -22.75 11.76
N GLU A 697 -49.75 -21.91 10.74
CA GLU A 697 -50.84 -21.04 10.38
C GLU A 697 -51.03 -21.30 8.90
N GLU A 698 -52.17 -21.92 8.61
CA GLU A 698 -52.83 -21.78 7.32
C GLU A 698 -52.68 -20.33 6.82
N PRO A 699 -52.60 -20.07 5.50
CA PRO A 699 -52.45 -18.72 4.96
C PRO A 699 -53.43 -17.74 5.62
N SER A 700 -52.94 -16.96 6.59
CA SER A 700 -53.75 -16.05 7.39
C SER A 700 -53.67 -14.66 6.76
N ARG A 701 -54.84 -14.03 6.62
CA ARG A 701 -54.96 -12.66 6.12
C ARG A 701 -54.89 -11.70 7.33
N PRO A 702 -53.91 -10.78 7.40
CA PRO A 702 -53.94 -9.70 8.37
C PRO A 702 -55.19 -8.81 8.20
N GLU A 703 -55.68 -8.17 9.26
CA GLU A 703 -56.86 -7.28 9.20
C GLU A 703 -56.66 -6.08 8.23
N ALA A 704 -55.41 -5.64 8.03
CA ALA A 704 -55.02 -4.68 7.00
C ALA A 704 -53.52 -4.84 6.66
N ILE A 705 -53.14 -4.61 5.40
CA ILE A 705 -51.75 -4.59 4.96
C ILE A 705 -51.14 -3.22 5.27
N MET A 706 -50.09 -3.21 6.09
CA MET A 706 -49.42 -1.99 6.55
C MET A 706 -47.99 -1.89 5.99
N LYS A 707 -47.33 -0.74 6.21
CA LYS A 707 -45.94 -0.49 5.75
C LYS A 707 -44.92 -1.53 6.26
N GLU A 708 -45.24 -2.26 7.32
CA GLU A 708 -44.41 -3.33 7.89
C GLU A 708 -44.36 -4.60 7.00
N ASN A 709 -45.34 -4.76 6.10
CA ASN A 709 -45.45 -5.90 5.18
C ASN A 709 -44.64 -5.72 3.89
N ILE A 710 -43.96 -4.59 3.71
CA ILE A 710 -43.10 -4.35 2.54
C ILE A 710 -41.97 -5.38 2.50
N GLY A 711 -41.84 -6.08 1.36
CA GLY A 711 -40.89 -7.18 1.15
C GLY A 711 -41.39 -8.56 1.54
N GLN A 712 -42.63 -8.68 2.03
CA GLN A 712 -43.31 -9.97 2.22
C GLN A 712 -43.96 -10.45 0.92
N TRP A 713 -44.13 -11.76 0.79
CA TRP A 713 -44.82 -12.38 -0.33
C TRP A 713 -46.30 -12.51 -0.04
N CYS A 714 -47.13 -12.29 -1.05
CA CYS A 714 -48.59 -12.31 -0.92
C CYS A 714 -49.25 -12.95 -2.15
N ILE A 715 -50.51 -13.36 -1.99
CA ILE A 715 -51.37 -13.76 -3.10
C ILE A 715 -52.40 -12.65 -3.32
N VAL A 716 -52.41 -12.11 -4.53
CA VAL A 716 -53.36 -11.09 -4.98
C VAL A 716 -54.45 -11.75 -5.82
N LYS A 717 -55.72 -11.46 -5.58
CA LYS A 717 -56.81 -11.88 -6.46
C LYS A 717 -57.18 -10.73 -7.39
N TYR A 718 -56.97 -10.94 -8.69
CA TYR A 718 -57.25 -9.96 -9.72
C TYR A 718 -58.03 -10.65 -10.85
N ASP A 719 -59.16 -10.06 -11.27
CA ASP A 719 -60.09 -10.64 -12.26
C ASP A 719 -60.53 -12.09 -11.96
N GLY A 720 -60.67 -12.43 -10.68
CA GLY A 720 -61.11 -13.76 -10.24
C GLY A 720 -60.00 -14.81 -10.18
N GLU A 721 -58.78 -14.48 -10.64
CA GLU A 721 -57.62 -15.38 -10.61
C GLU A 721 -56.60 -14.96 -9.54
N PRO A 722 -55.92 -15.93 -8.89
CA PRO A 722 -54.93 -15.61 -7.88
C PRO A 722 -53.50 -15.54 -8.46
N TYR A 723 -52.81 -14.44 -8.17
CA TYR A 723 -51.46 -14.11 -8.60
C TYR A 723 -50.51 -13.97 -7.41
N PRO A 724 -49.51 -14.86 -7.27
CA PRO A 724 -48.47 -14.72 -6.26
C PRO A 724 -47.50 -13.59 -6.59
N GLY A 725 -47.06 -12.81 -5.60
CA GLY A 725 -46.16 -11.68 -5.80
C GLY A 725 -45.48 -11.20 -4.51
N ILE A 726 -44.64 -10.18 -4.63
CA ILE A 726 -43.97 -9.52 -3.50
C ILE A 726 -44.46 -8.07 -3.34
N ILE A 727 -44.74 -7.66 -2.11
CA ILE A 727 -45.15 -6.29 -1.79
C ILE A 727 -43.93 -5.37 -1.88
N LEU A 728 -44.02 -4.33 -2.70
CA LEU A 728 -42.96 -3.35 -2.89
C LEU A 728 -43.18 -2.07 -2.09
N GLU A 729 -44.43 -1.63 -1.96
CA GLU A 729 -44.81 -0.34 -1.37
C GLU A 729 -46.25 -0.41 -0.85
N VAL A 730 -46.53 0.29 0.25
CA VAL A 730 -47.87 0.36 0.87
C VAL A 730 -48.18 1.81 1.18
N GLU A 731 -49.23 2.33 0.55
CA GLU A 731 -49.79 3.68 0.79
C GLU A 731 -51.27 3.56 1.19
N GLU A 732 -52.22 4.10 0.41
CA GLU A 732 -53.66 3.78 0.50
C GLU A 732 -53.98 2.44 -0.17
N ASP A 733 -53.32 2.19 -1.30
CA ASP A 733 -53.30 0.90 -2.00
C ASP A 733 -51.94 0.20 -1.81
N VAL A 734 -51.85 -1.07 -2.19
CA VAL A 734 -50.66 -1.91 -2.05
C VAL A 734 -50.03 -2.19 -3.41
N ARG A 735 -48.77 -1.82 -3.57
CA ARG A 735 -48.00 -2.06 -4.80
C ARG A 735 -47.36 -3.43 -4.75
N VAL A 736 -47.75 -4.33 -5.65
CA VAL A 736 -47.26 -5.72 -5.69
C VAL A 736 -46.59 -6.00 -7.03
N LYS A 737 -45.45 -6.70 -6.98
CA LYS A 737 -44.78 -7.26 -8.16
C LYS A 737 -45.13 -8.75 -8.29
N CYS A 738 -45.94 -9.06 -9.29
CA CYS A 738 -46.50 -10.39 -9.52
C CYS A 738 -45.56 -11.31 -10.30
N MET A 739 -45.70 -12.61 -10.07
CA MET A 739 -44.95 -13.66 -10.74
C MET A 739 -45.72 -14.17 -11.95
N HIS A 740 -45.00 -14.61 -12.99
CA HIS A 740 -45.65 -15.17 -14.18
C HIS A 740 -45.66 -16.70 -14.11
N LYS A 741 -46.81 -17.33 -14.33
CA LYS A 741 -46.90 -18.80 -14.35
C LYS A 741 -46.10 -19.41 -15.50
N ASN A 742 -45.42 -20.52 -15.23
CA ASN A 742 -44.56 -21.28 -16.15
C ASN A 742 -44.77 -22.80 -16.01
N GLY A 743 -46.03 -23.22 -15.83
CA GLY A 743 -46.44 -24.62 -15.66
C GLY A 743 -47.04 -24.91 -14.29
N ILE A 744 -47.22 -26.20 -13.98
CA ILE A 744 -47.79 -26.68 -12.70
C ILE A 744 -46.80 -26.37 -11.58
N ASN A 745 -47.25 -25.57 -10.61
CA ASN A 745 -46.44 -25.07 -9.48
C ASN A 745 -45.05 -24.54 -9.88
N LYS A 746 -44.97 -23.84 -11.02
CA LYS A 746 -43.74 -23.22 -11.52
C LYS A 746 -44.03 -21.81 -11.98
N PHE A 747 -43.18 -20.87 -11.58
CA PHE A 747 -43.33 -19.45 -11.90
C PHE A 747 -42.00 -18.86 -12.33
N TYR A 748 -42.01 -17.87 -13.23
CA TYR A 748 -40.85 -17.09 -13.61
C TYR A 748 -40.56 -16.01 -12.56
N TRP A 749 -39.34 -16.04 -12.01
CA TRP A 749 -38.84 -15.02 -11.10
C TRP A 749 -37.30 -14.94 -11.13
N PRO A 750 -36.70 -13.76 -11.43
CA PRO A 750 -37.35 -12.56 -11.97
C PRO A 750 -37.90 -12.80 -13.39
N GLY A 751 -39.11 -12.30 -13.66
CA GLY A 751 -39.77 -12.43 -14.96
C GLY A 751 -39.05 -11.68 -16.10
N PRO A 752 -39.28 -12.07 -17.37
CA PRO A 752 -38.74 -11.34 -18.52
C PRO A 752 -39.36 -9.94 -18.70
N ARG A 753 -40.54 -9.71 -18.13
CA ARG A 753 -41.19 -8.41 -17.95
C ARG A 753 -41.51 -8.21 -16.48
N GLU A 754 -41.39 -6.97 -16.00
CA GLU A 754 -41.82 -6.62 -14.64
C GLU A 754 -43.33 -6.37 -14.67
N ASP A 755 -44.08 -7.20 -13.95
CA ASP A 755 -45.51 -7.02 -13.75
C ASP A 755 -45.71 -6.42 -12.36
N ILE A 756 -45.88 -5.09 -12.32
CA ILE A 756 -45.97 -4.28 -11.10
C ILE A 756 -47.23 -3.44 -11.22
N SER A 757 -48.18 -3.64 -10.31
CA SER A 757 -49.41 -2.86 -10.25
C SER A 757 -49.76 -2.50 -8.81
N TRP A 758 -50.69 -1.55 -8.66
CA TRP A 758 -51.32 -1.20 -7.40
C TRP A 758 -52.62 -1.99 -7.26
N TYR A 759 -52.82 -2.59 -6.09
CA TYR A 759 -53.97 -3.40 -5.72
C TYR A 759 -54.55 -2.86 -4.43
N ARG A 760 -55.88 -2.92 -4.29
CA ARG A 760 -56.53 -2.55 -3.04
C ARG A 760 -56.27 -3.60 -1.97
N ASP A 761 -56.37 -3.21 -0.70
CA ASP A 761 -56.18 -4.13 0.42
C ASP A 761 -57.11 -5.36 0.35
N ASP A 762 -58.37 -5.17 -0.05
CA ASP A 762 -59.37 -6.24 -0.22
C ASP A 762 -58.95 -7.31 -1.26
N GLN A 763 -58.13 -6.93 -2.24
CA GLN A 763 -57.61 -7.83 -3.28
C GLN A 763 -56.44 -8.70 -2.80
N ILE A 764 -55.81 -8.40 -1.67
CA ILE A 764 -54.76 -9.24 -1.10
C ILE A 764 -55.39 -10.33 -0.25
N VAL A 765 -55.29 -11.57 -0.74
CA VAL A 765 -55.99 -12.71 -0.13
C VAL A 765 -55.29 -13.17 1.14
N CYS A 766 -53.97 -13.36 1.08
CA CYS A 766 -53.17 -13.80 2.21
C CYS A 766 -51.68 -13.51 1.99
N LEU A 767 -50.91 -13.58 3.07
CA LEU A 767 -49.45 -13.59 3.02
C LEU A 767 -48.93 -15.01 2.86
N MET A 768 -47.80 -15.15 2.19
CA MET A 768 -47.16 -16.43 1.93
C MET A 768 -45.65 -16.35 2.15
N LYS A 769 -45.00 -17.51 2.21
CA LYS A 769 -43.54 -17.61 2.27
C LYS A 769 -42.91 -17.35 0.91
N GLU A 770 -41.63 -16.99 0.94
CA GLU A 770 -40.81 -16.80 -0.26
C GLU A 770 -40.77 -18.09 -1.11
N PRO A 771 -41.07 -18.01 -2.42
CA PRO A 771 -41.00 -19.15 -3.34
C PRO A 771 -39.60 -19.78 -3.39
N GLN A 772 -39.55 -21.12 -3.43
CA GLN A 772 -38.31 -21.87 -3.51
C GLN A 772 -37.72 -21.79 -4.93
N ALA A 773 -36.45 -21.35 -5.06
CA ALA A 773 -35.79 -21.26 -6.36
C ALA A 773 -35.44 -22.64 -6.94
N LEU A 774 -35.98 -22.95 -8.13
CA LEU A 774 -35.64 -24.15 -8.89
C LEU A 774 -34.40 -23.92 -9.77
N ASN A 775 -34.30 -22.75 -10.38
CA ASN A 775 -33.15 -22.32 -11.18
C ASN A 775 -33.09 -20.78 -11.24
N LYS A 776 -32.15 -20.21 -12.00
CA LYS A 776 -31.92 -18.74 -12.06
C LYS A 776 -33.12 -17.90 -12.51
N ARG A 777 -34.14 -18.51 -13.11
CA ARG A 777 -35.31 -17.79 -13.67
C ARG A 777 -36.64 -18.38 -13.24
N SER A 778 -36.67 -19.48 -12.48
CA SER A 778 -37.91 -20.11 -12.07
C SER A 778 -37.89 -20.53 -10.62
N VAL A 779 -39.05 -20.41 -10.01
CA VAL A 779 -39.30 -20.67 -8.60
C VAL A 779 -40.61 -21.46 -8.46
N GLN A 780 -40.80 -22.08 -7.31
CA GLN A 780 -41.90 -22.97 -6.99
C GLN A 780 -42.50 -22.59 -5.63
N LEU A 781 -43.80 -22.78 -5.46
CA LEU A 781 -44.49 -22.55 -4.18
C LEU A 781 -44.54 -23.82 -3.33
N GLU A 782 -44.64 -23.66 -2.02
CA GLU A 782 -44.89 -24.78 -1.09
C GLU A 782 -46.19 -25.51 -1.48
N LYS A 783 -46.23 -26.84 -1.27
CA LYS A 783 -47.34 -27.69 -1.71
C LYS A 783 -48.69 -27.27 -1.14
N GLU A 784 -48.71 -26.77 0.09
CA GLU A 784 -49.94 -26.32 0.79
C GLU A 784 -50.47 -25.02 0.20
N VAL A 785 -49.59 -24.05 -0.07
CA VAL A 785 -49.93 -22.78 -0.73
C VAL A 785 -50.38 -23.02 -2.17
N TRP A 786 -49.77 -23.98 -2.86
CA TRP A 786 -50.20 -24.39 -4.21
C TRP A 786 -51.60 -25.01 -4.19
N LYS A 787 -51.91 -25.91 -3.26
CA LYS A 787 -53.28 -26.43 -3.07
C LYS A 787 -54.30 -25.33 -2.74
N PHE A 788 -53.89 -24.36 -1.93
CA PHE A 788 -54.72 -23.20 -1.61
C PHE A 788 -55.00 -22.32 -2.85
N LEU A 789 -54.00 -22.14 -3.72
CA LEU A 789 -54.15 -21.46 -5.02
C LEU A 789 -55.06 -22.21 -5.99
N GLU A 790 -54.97 -23.54 -6.03
CA GLU A 790 -55.86 -24.41 -6.81
C GLU A 790 -57.31 -24.34 -6.32
N ASN A 791 -57.54 -24.16 -5.01
CA ASN A 791 -58.88 -23.98 -4.45
C ASN A 791 -59.45 -22.57 -4.69
N LEU A 792 -58.59 -21.55 -4.84
CA LEU A 792 -58.98 -20.15 -5.03
C LEU A 792 -59.24 -19.75 -6.49
N GLY A 793 -58.70 -20.49 -7.46
CA GLY A 793 -58.87 -20.23 -8.88
C GLY A 793 -59.19 -21.50 -9.65
N CYS A 794 -60.08 -21.41 -10.64
CA CYS A 794 -60.33 -22.49 -11.60
C CYS A 794 -59.13 -22.69 -12.54
N TRP A 795 -57.99 -23.16 -12.02
CA TRP A 795 -56.86 -23.60 -12.83
C TRP A 795 -57.15 -25.00 -13.36
N SER A 796 -58.07 -25.13 -14.32
CA SER A 796 -58.33 -26.41 -14.98
C SER A 796 -57.14 -26.80 -15.88
N ASP A 797 -56.77 -28.08 -15.81
CA ASP A 797 -55.68 -28.68 -16.58
C ASP A 797 -55.83 -28.41 -18.09
N LYS A 798 -54.88 -27.65 -18.65
CA LYS A 798 -54.56 -27.60 -20.08
C LYS A 798 -53.06 -27.53 -20.29
#